data_AF-A0A837FZ84-F1
#
_entry.id   AF-A0A837FZ84-F1
#
_cell.length_a   1.000
_cell.length_b   1.000
_cell.length_c   1.000
_cell.angle_alpha   90.00
_cell.angle_beta   90.00
_cell.angle_gamma   90.00
#
_symmetry.space_group_name_H-M   'P 1'
#
loop_
_entity.id
_entity.type
_entity.pdbx_description
1 polymer ?
#
loop_
_entity_poly.entity_id
_entity_poly.type
_entity_poly.pdbx_seq_one_letter_code
_entity_poly.pdbx_strand_id
1 'polypeptide(L)'
;MKHNQRLFIPKKIASALLLAGISFNALSAQECEYELLSHSSDWLTQIKRADSSCYHSWFNAPEEAAAGIYSETSIRQIQRELLEEVTQYEGDEQQAKRIANLSEFIKAAYFARYSTQSSYGYYSEELSRELAQISARFLSSQYAQALGREQVRAMSAMSIMVDSVKQLPSAMPAMLDLLESFNRQNSQRLQYVDGLNNLFRAMSGHVARDYFYADVATHPDYLVRLERFVDQNRWALGTDAEFLIYNAVRESGRLLASRDEKLRNQVMAFMKRTLERNSIGSEGERLWIAAAEMILFYAPEEGKKLKLEQSKSQLELSVLPYRYDCQGAAIIRSQNLSEQQSEQACEVLSVVEADFHQVVNSGWVPVNDDHNDNVEVVVWRDNDAYVTYSNFLFGNSTDNGGQYLEGDPSKPDNVARFLAYRYDSGDELAILNLEHEYVHYLDGRFNLYGDFSDTLSRGRMVWWLEGFAEYMHYRKGYQAAVDLIEHQPLSFSEVIETTYDDDVNRIYRWGYLGVRFMLEEHPQHMARLLESARRGDYVTWSEQAKRLGVEFNDEFELWLEAVSSTDSDSHNDDGEKEQSPQDSAEIVSFAANHSQIFNANAYEEHLFYIDIPAEVTEFSVSIEGDGDADLYASYQSVAHYYEYQLSDFQRGSEESIDIEPQPNGYITPGRYYFSLTARESFESVRVTSKTVTQSPTVEQDELTPKLMPANEPLRVKVNKTRYVGMYVERPATVRLWINALDETPSNVDVFIGKHSWATREDFDAASQQTGSNEFVQFEVEKAGYVHFTLSAEQQGGEVELYATY
;
A
#
# COMPACT_ATOMS: atom_id res chain seq x y z
N MET A 1 -16.16 49.08 6.98
CA MET A 1 -16.17 48.70 8.41
C MET A 1 -15.64 47.28 8.50
N LYS A 2 -14.74 47.05 9.46
CA LYS A 2 -13.93 45.84 9.62
C LYS A 2 -14.80 44.64 10.03
N HIS A 3 -14.73 43.55 9.29
CA HIS A 3 -15.03 42.20 9.80
C HIS A 3 -13.81 41.32 9.52
N ASN A 4 -12.90 41.33 10.51
CA ASN A 4 -11.87 40.30 10.67
C ASN A 4 -12.57 39.08 11.26
N GLN A 5 -12.87 38.07 10.45
CA GLN A 5 -13.05 36.71 10.94
C GLN A 5 -11.80 35.94 10.54
N ARG A 6 -10.96 35.64 11.54
CA ARG A 6 -9.89 34.65 11.43
C ARG A 6 -10.56 33.29 11.28
N LEU A 7 -10.49 32.73 10.08
CA LEU A 7 -10.87 31.35 9.80
C LEU A 7 -9.91 30.42 10.56
N PHE A 8 -10.45 29.69 11.52
CA PHE A 8 -9.83 28.47 12.02
C PHE A 8 -9.88 27.44 10.90
N ILE A 9 -8.72 27.11 10.36
CA ILE A 9 -8.54 26.00 9.42
C ILE A 9 -8.40 24.75 10.28
N PRO A 10 -9.33 23.77 10.22
CA PRO A 10 -9.13 22.50 10.90
C PRO A 10 -7.87 21.84 10.34
N LYS A 11 -6.96 21.46 11.24
CA LYS A 11 -5.75 20.71 10.94
C LYS A 11 -6.17 19.36 10.34
N LYS A 12 -5.93 19.17 9.06
CA LYS A 12 -5.88 17.86 8.39
C LYS A 12 -4.62 17.83 7.53
N ILE A 13 -4.17 16.61 7.25
CA ILE A 13 -2.98 16.15 6.51
C ILE A 13 -1.87 15.63 7.45
N ALA A 14 -1.96 14.33 7.77
CA ALA A 14 -0.86 13.36 7.70
C ALA A 14 -1.35 12.00 8.24
N SER A 15 -2.08 11.22 7.42
CA SER A 15 -2.34 9.81 7.71
C SER A 15 -2.31 9.06 6.39
N ALA A 16 -1.11 8.60 6.03
CA ALA A 16 -0.85 7.50 5.12
C ALA A 16 0.61 7.10 5.38
N LEU A 17 0.81 5.84 5.80
CA LEU A 17 2.07 5.16 6.16
C LEU A 17 2.53 5.23 7.63
N LEU A 18 1.76 4.54 8.48
CA LEU A 18 2.14 3.91 9.76
C LEU A 18 1.36 2.58 9.72
N LEU A 19 1.89 1.35 9.87
CA LEU A 19 3.02 0.83 10.60
C LEU A 19 3.58 -0.44 9.93
N ALA A 20 4.88 -0.68 10.14
CA ALA A 20 5.40 -1.98 10.51
C ALA A 20 6.60 -1.73 11.42
N GLY A 21 6.33 -1.53 12.71
CA GLY A 21 7.32 -1.49 13.77
C GLY A 21 7.09 -2.71 14.67
N ILE A 22 7.92 -3.74 14.51
CA ILE A 22 8.09 -4.77 15.54
C ILE A 22 9.50 -4.58 16.11
N SER A 23 9.55 -4.48 17.42
CA SER A 23 10.76 -4.32 18.22
C SER A 23 11.77 -5.43 17.94
N PHE A 24 13.00 -5.00 17.68
CA PHE A 24 14.16 -5.84 17.37
C PHE A 24 14.48 -6.83 18.50
N ASN A 25 14.44 -8.12 18.17
CA ASN A 25 15.58 -8.97 18.52
C ASN A 25 16.81 -8.36 17.84
N ALA A 26 17.92 -8.22 18.59
CA ALA A 26 19.17 -7.59 18.17
C ALA A 26 19.82 -8.26 16.95
N LEU A 27 19.22 -8.10 15.77
CA LEU A 27 19.90 -8.06 14.49
C LEU A 27 20.68 -6.75 14.47
N SER A 28 21.97 -6.82 14.13
CA SER A 28 22.86 -5.66 14.01
C SER A 28 22.11 -4.46 13.44
N ALA A 29 21.89 -3.41 14.25
CA ALA A 29 21.28 -2.16 13.80
C ALA A 29 21.97 -1.72 12.50
N GLN A 30 21.19 -1.47 11.45
CA GLN A 30 21.76 -1.15 10.15
C GLN A 30 22.53 0.16 10.29
N GLU A 31 23.78 0.23 9.79
CA GLU A 31 24.63 1.43 9.90
C GLU A 31 23.99 2.72 9.36
N CYS A 32 22.85 2.62 8.67
CA CYS A 32 22.06 3.75 8.18
C CYS A 32 20.85 4.16 9.04
N GLU A 33 20.59 3.56 10.20
CA GLU A 33 19.55 4.05 11.11
C GLU A 33 19.90 5.43 11.68
N TYR A 34 18.88 6.27 11.96
CA TYR A 34 19.07 7.66 12.38
C TYR A 34 20.00 7.78 13.59
N GLU A 35 19.80 6.94 14.61
CA GLU A 35 20.60 6.96 15.85
C GLU A 35 22.08 6.74 15.56
N LEU A 36 22.40 5.77 14.68
CA LEU A 36 23.77 5.46 14.29
C LEU A 36 24.37 6.54 13.38
N LEU A 37 23.59 7.07 12.44
CA LEU A 37 24.00 8.19 11.59
C LEU A 37 24.36 9.43 12.43
N SER A 38 23.59 9.71 13.49
CA SER A 38 23.79 10.90 14.33
C SER A 38 25.13 10.89 15.08
N HIS A 39 25.72 9.71 15.28
CA HIS A 39 27.01 9.51 15.95
C HIS A 39 28.17 9.23 14.98
N SER A 40 27.89 9.08 13.68
CA SER A 40 28.87 8.72 12.66
C SER A 40 29.57 9.95 12.07
N SER A 41 30.89 9.88 11.85
CA SER A 41 31.61 10.88 11.07
C SER A 41 31.50 10.68 9.55
N ASP A 42 30.95 9.55 9.10
CA ASP A 42 30.76 9.18 7.68
C ASP A 42 29.27 9.02 7.30
N TRP A 43 28.41 9.69 8.06
CA TRP A 43 26.95 9.61 7.94
C TRP A 43 26.45 9.87 6.51
N LEU A 44 27.10 10.77 5.76
CA LEU A 44 26.73 11.09 4.40
C LEU A 44 26.98 9.92 3.43
N THR A 45 28.10 9.22 3.55
CA THR A 45 28.39 8.01 2.76
C THR A 45 27.44 6.88 3.15
N GLN A 46 27.11 6.75 4.43
CA GLN A 46 26.15 5.76 4.94
C GLN A 46 24.75 6.01 4.38
N ILE A 47 24.28 7.26 4.30
CA ILE A 47 23.03 7.61 3.60
C ILE A 47 23.09 7.17 2.14
N LYS A 48 24.17 7.48 1.41
CA LYS A 48 24.32 7.11 -0.01
C LYS A 48 24.27 5.60 -0.25
N ARG A 49 24.69 4.78 0.73
CA ARG A 49 24.68 3.31 0.65
C ARG A 49 23.45 2.64 1.25
N ALA A 50 22.60 3.41 1.95
CA ALA A 50 21.46 2.89 2.69
C ALA A 50 20.50 2.04 1.84
N ASP A 51 19.83 1.11 2.50
CA ASP A 51 18.71 0.37 1.95
C ASP A 51 17.39 0.99 2.44
N SER A 52 16.28 0.69 1.74
CA SER A 52 14.97 1.27 2.04
C SER A 52 14.45 0.95 3.45
N SER A 53 14.95 -0.11 4.09
CA SER A 53 14.66 -0.45 5.49
C SER A 53 15.04 0.66 6.47
N CYS A 54 16.06 1.48 6.16
CA CYS A 54 16.49 2.58 7.02
C CYS A 54 15.52 3.78 7.01
N TYR A 55 14.61 3.86 6.03
CA TYR A 55 13.76 5.03 5.84
C TYR A 55 12.80 5.22 7.01
N HIS A 56 12.28 4.14 7.58
CA HIS A 56 11.40 4.20 8.76
C HIS A 56 12.09 4.91 9.92
N SER A 57 13.37 4.60 10.19
CA SER A 57 14.17 5.25 11.22
C SER A 57 14.36 6.75 10.94
N TRP A 58 14.53 7.15 9.68
CA TRP A 58 14.68 8.55 9.32
C TRP A 58 13.40 9.35 9.55
N PHE A 59 12.25 8.85 9.11
CA PHE A 59 10.97 9.55 9.26
C PHE A 59 10.50 9.60 10.73
N ASN A 60 10.97 8.68 11.58
CA ASN A 60 10.67 8.62 13.01
C ASN A 60 11.82 9.10 13.90
N ALA A 61 12.71 9.95 13.38
CA ALA A 61 13.78 10.54 14.16
C ALA A 61 13.22 11.39 15.33
N PRO A 62 13.87 11.39 16.51
CA PRO A 62 13.40 12.12 17.69
C PRO A 62 13.47 13.64 17.49
N GLU A 63 12.76 14.44 18.29
CA GLU A 63 12.69 15.91 18.11
C GLU A 63 14.07 16.58 18.14
N GLU A 64 15.01 16.06 18.94
CA GLU A 64 16.38 16.54 19.05
C GLU A 64 17.15 16.45 17.71
N ALA A 65 16.67 15.63 16.77
CA ALA A 65 17.23 15.54 15.42
C ALA A 65 17.29 16.89 14.72
N ALA A 66 16.33 17.78 15.03
CA ALA A 66 16.26 19.13 14.50
C ALA A 66 17.53 19.97 14.76
N ALA A 67 18.29 19.65 15.81
CA ALA A 67 19.57 20.29 16.16
C ALA A 67 20.82 19.56 15.61
N GLY A 68 20.66 18.32 15.16
CA GLY A 68 21.75 17.45 14.69
C GLY A 68 21.83 17.36 13.16
N ILE A 69 21.77 16.12 12.64
CA ILE A 69 21.89 15.84 11.20
C ILE A 69 20.68 16.32 10.38
N TYR A 70 19.57 16.73 11.03
CA TYR A 70 18.47 17.46 10.37
C TYR A 70 18.58 18.98 10.47
N SER A 71 19.66 19.55 11.01
CA SER A 71 19.87 21.00 10.97
C SER A 71 20.02 21.51 9.53
N GLU A 72 19.69 22.79 9.28
CA GLU A 72 19.85 23.38 7.94
C GLU A 72 21.29 23.25 7.42
N THR A 73 22.30 23.37 8.29
CA THR A 73 23.70 23.19 7.94
C THR A 73 23.98 21.80 7.39
N SER A 74 23.42 20.76 8.00
CA SER A 74 23.57 19.37 7.56
C SER A 74 22.81 19.11 6.26
N ILE A 75 21.58 19.59 6.14
CA ILE A 75 20.79 19.44 4.90
C ILE A 75 21.45 20.19 3.73
N ARG A 76 22.12 21.32 3.97
CA ARG A 76 22.94 22.01 2.96
C ARG A 76 24.18 21.24 2.52
N GLN A 77 24.64 20.25 3.28
CA GLN A 77 25.71 19.34 2.82
C GLN A 77 25.12 18.28 1.89
N ILE A 78 23.99 17.67 2.28
CA ILE A 78 23.25 16.69 1.46
C ILE A 78 22.80 17.31 0.15
N GLN A 79 22.33 18.56 0.17
CA GLN A 79 21.91 19.31 -1.01
C GLN A 79 23.04 19.47 -2.04
N ARG A 80 24.29 19.70 -1.61
CA ARG A 80 25.44 19.81 -2.53
C ARG A 80 25.78 18.47 -3.16
N GLU A 81 25.82 17.42 -2.36
CA GLU A 81 26.04 16.05 -2.85
C GLU A 81 24.95 15.62 -3.83
N LEU A 82 23.69 15.89 -3.50
CA LEU A 82 22.57 15.60 -4.39
C LEU A 82 22.69 16.36 -5.72
N LEU A 83 23.08 17.65 -5.67
CA LEU A 83 23.34 18.43 -6.89
C LEU A 83 24.47 17.83 -7.73
N GLU A 84 25.55 17.34 -7.11
CA GLU A 84 26.66 16.69 -7.81
C GLU A 84 26.22 15.39 -8.48
N GLU A 85 25.52 14.51 -7.75
CA GLU A 85 24.99 13.25 -8.29
C GLU A 85 24.02 13.51 -9.44
N VAL A 86 23.10 14.48 -9.31
CA VAL A 86 22.14 14.85 -10.36
C VAL A 86 22.81 15.49 -11.57
N THR A 87 23.85 16.30 -11.36
CA THR A 87 24.58 16.96 -12.46
C THR A 87 25.29 15.96 -13.37
N GLN A 88 25.75 14.85 -12.80
CA GLN A 88 26.48 13.79 -13.50
C GLN A 88 25.59 12.59 -13.82
N TYR A 89 24.27 12.72 -13.68
CA TYR A 89 23.37 11.58 -13.79
C TYR A 89 23.24 11.11 -15.23
N GLU A 90 23.72 9.88 -15.49
CA GLU A 90 23.71 9.24 -16.82
C GLU A 90 22.79 8.01 -16.90
N GLY A 91 21.85 7.87 -15.96
CA GLY A 91 20.93 6.73 -15.91
C GLY A 91 21.47 5.49 -15.19
N ASP A 92 22.68 5.56 -14.63
CA ASP A 92 23.29 4.49 -13.85
C ASP A 92 22.45 4.11 -12.62
N GLU A 93 22.36 2.81 -12.34
CA GLU A 93 21.53 2.26 -11.26
C GLU A 93 22.07 2.63 -9.88
N GLN A 94 23.39 2.55 -9.68
CA GLN A 94 24.01 2.88 -8.40
C GLN A 94 23.89 4.38 -8.12
N GLN A 95 24.02 5.22 -9.14
CA GLN A 95 23.80 6.66 -9.03
C GLN A 95 22.33 6.97 -8.72
N ALA A 96 21.39 6.27 -9.37
CA ALA A 96 19.97 6.41 -9.07
C ALA A 96 19.66 6.05 -7.60
N LYS A 97 20.21 4.96 -7.08
CA LYS A 97 20.09 4.59 -5.66
C LYS A 97 20.60 5.70 -4.73
N ARG A 98 21.76 6.29 -5.03
CA ARG A 98 22.30 7.42 -4.25
C ARG A 98 21.39 8.65 -4.29
N ILE A 99 20.89 9.01 -5.47
CA ILE A 99 19.94 10.12 -5.65
C ILE A 99 18.67 9.86 -4.84
N ALA A 100 18.10 8.65 -4.91
CA ALA A 100 16.92 8.27 -4.16
C ALA A 100 17.15 8.41 -2.65
N ASN A 101 18.24 7.83 -2.11
CA ASN A 101 18.53 7.86 -0.69
C ASN A 101 18.74 9.29 -0.15
N LEU A 102 19.52 10.11 -0.86
CA LEU A 102 19.75 11.50 -0.47
C LEU A 102 18.43 12.30 -0.45
N SER A 103 17.57 12.07 -1.45
CA SER A 103 16.25 12.72 -1.54
C SER A 103 15.30 12.28 -0.43
N GLU A 104 15.26 10.98 -0.11
CA GLU A 104 14.43 10.44 0.96
C GLU A 104 14.88 10.95 2.34
N PHE A 105 16.18 11.08 2.57
CA PHE A 105 16.68 11.68 3.81
C PHE A 105 16.28 13.16 3.94
N ILE A 106 16.31 13.92 2.84
CA ILE A 106 15.81 15.31 2.82
C ILE A 106 14.31 15.35 3.11
N LYS A 107 13.52 14.47 2.50
CA LYS A 107 12.08 14.37 2.77
C LYS A 107 11.81 14.08 4.25
N ALA A 108 12.53 13.13 4.84
CA ALA A 108 12.42 12.80 6.26
C ALA A 108 12.76 14.00 7.16
N ALA A 109 13.81 14.76 6.82
CA ALA A 109 14.17 15.97 7.55
C ALA A 109 13.09 17.06 7.48
N TYR A 110 12.50 17.30 6.29
CA TYR A 110 11.38 18.24 6.13
C TYR A 110 10.10 17.77 6.84
N PHE A 111 9.84 16.46 6.85
CA PHE A 111 8.74 15.87 7.59
C PHE A 111 8.89 16.08 9.10
N ALA A 112 10.04 15.68 9.68
CA ALA A 112 10.34 15.87 11.10
C ALA A 112 10.38 17.36 11.51
N ARG A 113 10.72 18.25 10.58
CA ARG A 113 10.69 19.70 10.83
C ARG A 113 9.27 20.22 11.07
N TYR A 114 8.25 19.60 10.50
CA TYR A 114 6.86 20.06 10.62
C TYR A 114 6.35 20.04 12.07
N SER A 115 6.65 18.98 12.83
CA SER A 115 6.30 18.88 14.26
C SER A 115 7.14 19.79 15.14
N THR A 116 8.39 20.07 14.76
CA THR A 116 9.38 20.78 15.59
C THR A 116 9.56 22.27 15.23
N GLN A 117 8.85 22.77 14.22
CA GLN A 117 9.01 24.14 13.68
C GLN A 117 8.79 25.27 14.70
N SER A 118 7.98 25.06 15.74
CA SER A 118 7.78 26.07 16.80
C SER A 118 9.04 26.33 17.62
N SER A 119 9.86 25.29 17.79
CA SER A 119 11.07 25.33 18.62
C SER A 119 12.31 25.67 17.79
N TYR A 120 12.36 25.25 16.53
CA TYR A 120 13.56 25.36 15.70
C TYR A 120 13.39 26.17 14.41
N GLY A 121 12.20 26.71 14.15
CA GLY A 121 11.90 27.44 12.91
C GLY A 121 11.75 26.52 11.70
N TYR A 122 11.51 27.14 10.53
CA TYR A 122 11.46 26.45 9.24
C TYR A 122 12.86 26.42 8.61
N TYR A 123 13.10 25.46 7.71
CA TYR A 123 14.21 25.58 6.76
C TYR A 123 14.05 26.86 5.92
N SER A 124 15.18 27.45 5.54
CA SER A 124 15.15 28.65 4.70
C SER A 124 14.46 28.40 3.35
N GLU A 125 13.78 29.45 2.87
CA GLU A 125 13.12 29.43 1.56
C GLU A 125 14.15 29.23 0.42
N GLU A 126 15.37 29.76 0.60
CA GLU A 126 16.48 29.58 -0.33
C GLU A 126 16.84 28.10 -0.48
N LEU A 127 17.09 27.39 0.63
CA LEU A 127 17.38 25.96 0.60
C LEU A 127 16.25 25.17 -0.05
N SER A 128 15.01 25.46 0.32
CA SER A 128 13.82 24.78 -0.24
C SER A 128 13.76 24.96 -1.77
N ARG A 129 14.04 26.17 -2.25
CA ARG A 129 14.03 26.51 -3.68
C ARG A 129 15.18 25.83 -4.43
N GLU A 130 16.38 25.81 -3.86
CA GLU A 130 17.54 25.12 -4.43
C GLU A 130 17.29 23.62 -4.57
N LEU A 131 16.68 22.98 -3.56
CA LEU A 131 16.30 21.56 -3.61
C LEU A 131 15.28 21.27 -4.72
N ALA A 132 14.26 22.11 -4.86
CA ALA A 132 13.29 21.95 -5.95
C ALA A 132 13.90 22.21 -7.33
N GLN A 133 14.89 23.10 -7.46
CA GLN A 133 15.64 23.29 -8.70
C GLN A 133 16.49 22.06 -9.05
N ILE A 134 17.06 21.37 -8.06
CA ILE A 134 17.75 20.09 -8.27
C ILE A 134 16.75 19.03 -8.75
N SER A 135 15.55 18.94 -8.15
CA SER A 135 14.45 18.11 -8.66
C SER A 135 14.10 18.44 -10.10
N ALA A 136 13.89 19.71 -10.43
CA ALA A 136 13.57 20.14 -11.78
C ALA A 136 14.66 19.73 -12.79
N ARG A 137 15.93 19.87 -12.42
CA ARG A 137 17.07 19.45 -13.24
C ARG A 137 17.08 17.95 -13.49
N PHE A 138 16.88 17.14 -12.45
CA PHE A 138 16.80 15.69 -12.57
C PHE A 138 15.64 15.28 -13.49
N LEU A 139 14.43 15.79 -13.22
CA LEU A 139 13.20 15.42 -13.93
C LEU A 139 13.21 15.86 -15.41
N SER A 140 13.97 16.91 -15.75
CA SER A 140 14.18 17.35 -17.14
C SER A 140 15.20 16.49 -17.90
N SER A 141 15.89 15.56 -17.23
CA SER A 141 16.85 14.66 -17.87
C SER A 141 16.11 13.53 -18.60
N GLN A 142 16.64 13.09 -19.76
CA GLN A 142 16.13 11.91 -20.46
C GLN A 142 16.13 10.64 -19.58
N TYR A 143 17.04 10.59 -18.61
CA TYR A 143 17.17 9.45 -17.70
C TYR A 143 16.08 9.40 -16.62
N ALA A 144 15.35 10.50 -16.38
CA ALA A 144 14.19 10.48 -15.48
C ALA A 144 13.04 9.60 -16.00
N GLN A 145 13.04 9.27 -17.30
CA GLN A 145 12.06 8.40 -17.93
C GLN A 145 12.52 6.93 -17.99
N ALA A 146 13.68 6.60 -17.42
CA ALA A 146 14.15 5.22 -17.35
C ALA A 146 13.24 4.37 -16.44
N LEU A 147 12.95 3.14 -16.90
CA LEU A 147 11.99 2.24 -16.25
C LEU A 147 12.64 1.20 -15.30
N GLY A 148 13.95 1.32 -15.06
CA GLY A 148 14.65 0.47 -14.11
C GLY A 148 14.27 0.81 -12.66
N ARG A 149 14.32 -0.18 -11.77
CA ARG A 149 13.81 -0.08 -10.39
C ARG A 149 14.37 1.13 -9.63
N GLU A 150 15.70 1.27 -9.57
CA GLU A 150 16.34 2.37 -8.84
C GLU A 150 16.15 3.72 -9.56
N GLN A 151 16.06 3.73 -10.89
CA GLN A 151 15.76 4.94 -11.66
C GLN A 151 14.34 5.45 -11.38
N VAL A 152 13.35 4.55 -11.34
CA VAL A 152 11.96 4.87 -10.96
C VAL A 152 11.90 5.34 -9.51
N ARG A 153 12.63 4.69 -8.59
CA ARG A 153 12.73 5.11 -7.19
C ARG A 153 13.33 6.51 -7.06
N ALA A 154 14.41 6.81 -7.78
CA ALA A 154 15.02 8.13 -7.82
C ALA A 154 14.06 9.19 -8.37
N MET A 155 13.38 8.89 -9.48
CA MET A 155 12.37 9.78 -10.08
C MET A 155 11.22 10.05 -9.09
N SER A 156 10.70 9.03 -8.43
CA SER A 156 9.63 9.18 -7.44
C SER A 156 10.09 9.99 -6.23
N ALA A 157 11.26 9.70 -5.67
CA ALA A 157 11.80 10.44 -4.53
C ALA A 157 12.04 11.92 -4.87
N MET A 158 12.63 12.21 -6.05
CA MET A 158 12.89 13.57 -6.52
C MET A 158 11.63 14.36 -6.81
N SER A 159 10.59 13.72 -7.35
CA SER A 159 9.30 14.36 -7.63
C SER A 159 8.48 14.60 -6.36
N ILE A 160 8.47 13.67 -5.39
CA ILE A 160 7.83 13.90 -4.07
C ILE A 160 8.55 14.98 -3.27
N MET A 161 9.88 15.05 -3.35
CA MET A 161 10.66 16.07 -2.62
C MET A 161 10.18 17.49 -2.95
N VAL A 162 9.71 17.75 -4.17
CA VAL A 162 9.11 19.04 -4.57
C VAL A 162 7.92 19.41 -3.68
N ASP A 163 7.07 18.44 -3.33
CA ASP A 163 5.99 18.64 -2.37
C ASP A 163 6.53 18.82 -0.95
N SER A 164 7.47 17.98 -0.51
CA SER A 164 8.03 18.04 0.84
C SER A 164 8.65 19.40 1.16
N VAL A 165 9.37 19.99 0.21
CA VAL A 165 9.98 21.33 0.36
C VAL A 165 9.01 22.48 0.03
N LYS A 166 7.79 22.17 -0.40
CA LYS A 166 6.71 23.11 -0.76
C LYS A 166 7.12 24.13 -1.84
N GLN A 167 7.77 23.68 -2.91
CA GLN A 167 8.27 24.56 -3.99
C GLN A 167 7.86 24.11 -5.41
N LEU A 168 6.62 23.63 -5.59
CA LEU A 168 6.11 23.19 -6.89
C LEU A 168 6.37 24.17 -8.06
N PRO A 169 6.18 25.50 -7.94
CA PRO A 169 6.49 26.43 -9.03
C PRO A 169 7.90 26.31 -9.61
N SER A 170 8.88 25.90 -8.80
CA SER A 170 10.27 25.75 -9.26
C SER A 170 10.49 24.51 -10.13
N ALA A 171 9.59 23.51 -10.07
CA ALA A 171 9.71 22.25 -10.78
C ALA A 171 8.49 21.92 -11.68
N MET A 172 7.45 22.77 -11.68
CA MET A 172 6.20 22.54 -12.42
C MET A 172 6.42 22.21 -13.90
N PRO A 173 7.25 22.94 -14.68
CA PRO A 173 7.51 22.58 -16.08
C PRO A 173 8.09 21.17 -16.25
N ALA A 174 9.07 20.79 -15.41
CA ALA A 174 9.74 19.50 -15.50
C ALA A 174 8.81 18.34 -15.08
N MET A 175 7.94 18.56 -14.09
CA MET A 175 6.92 17.58 -13.72
C MET A 175 5.87 17.40 -14.81
N LEU A 176 5.48 18.48 -15.52
CA LEU A 176 4.60 18.39 -16.68
C LEU A 176 5.28 17.66 -17.86
N ASP A 177 6.56 17.93 -18.12
CA ASP A 177 7.35 17.23 -19.14
C ASP A 177 7.41 15.72 -18.85
N LEU A 178 7.62 15.36 -17.58
CA LEU A 178 7.60 13.98 -17.13
C LEU A 178 6.20 13.35 -17.26
N LEU A 179 5.13 14.05 -16.86
CA LEU A 179 3.76 13.59 -17.03
C LEU A 179 3.44 13.28 -18.51
N GLU A 180 3.89 14.13 -19.44
CA GLU A 180 3.69 13.97 -20.89
C GLU A 180 4.46 12.79 -21.50
N SER A 181 5.37 12.16 -20.76
CA SER A 181 6.01 10.90 -21.18
C SER A 181 5.09 9.68 -21.09
N PHE A 182 3.97 9.78 -20.37
CA PHE A 182 3.00 8.69 -20.19
C PHE A 182 2.50 8.16 -21.53
N ASN A 183 2.52 6.84 -21.68
CA ASN A 183 2.11 6.12 -22.87
C ASN A 183 1.74 4.67 -22.52
N ARG A 184 1.24 3.92 -23.51
CA ARG A 184 0.79 2.53 -23.32
C ARG A 184 1.88 1.56 -22.85
N GLN A 185 3.15 1.85 -23.11
CA GLN A 185 4.26 1.00 -22.70
C GLN A 185 4.63 1.24 -21.24
N ASN A 186 4.80 2.51 -20.83
CA ASN A 186 5.15 2.81 -19.45
C ASN A 186 3.96 2.73 -18.48
N SER A 187 2.71 2.71 -18.98
CA SER A 187 1.53 2.44 -18.13
C SER A 187 1.51 1.04 -17.52
N GLN A 188 2.24 0.09 -18.09
CA GLN A 188 2.41 -1.26 -17.54
C GLN A 188 3.39 -1.32 -16.36
N ARG A 189 3.93 -0.17 -15.93
CA ARG A 189 4.86 -0.05 -14.80
C ARG A 189 4.20 0.84 -13.74
N LEU A 190 3.36 0.25 -12.88
CA LEU A 190 2.55 1.02 -11.91
C LEU A 190 3.38 1.92 -10.99
N GLN A 191 4.59 1.51 -10.58
CA GLN A 191 5.49 2.36 -9.80
C GLN A 191 5.95 3.61 -10.57
N TYR A 192 6.13 3.51 -11.89
CA TYR A 192 6.43 4.66 -12.74
C TYR A 192 5.21 5.57 -12.85
N VAL A 193 4.02 4.99 -13.09
CA VAL A 193 2.74 5.73 -13.15
C VAL A 193 2.46 6.46 -11.84
N ASP A 194 2.71 5.83 -10.69
CA ASP A 194 2.60 6.49 -9.38
C ASP A 194 3.62 7.63 -9.21
N GLY A 195 4.83 7.46 -9.74
CA GLY A 195 5.81 8.53 -9.83
C GLY A 195 5.33 9.74 -10.64
N LEU A 196 4.62 9.51 -11.76
CA LEU A 196 3.98 10.58 -12.54
C LEU A 196 2.89 11.30 -11.73
N ASN A 197 2.14 10.54 -10.93
CA ASN A 197 1.06 11.04 -10.08
C ASN A 197 1.57 12.00 -8.97
N ASN A 198 2.87 12.01 -8.69
CA ASN A 198 3.46 12.96 -7.73
C ASN A 198 3.25 14.43 -8.11
N LEU A 199 3.03 14.76 -9.39
CA LEU A 199 2.61 16.11 -9.80
C LEU A 199 1.28 16.48 -9.15
N PHE A 200 0.30 15.57 -9.16
CA PHE A 200 -1.03 15.81 -8.60
C PHE A 200 -1.00 15.84 -7.06
N ARG A 201 -0.16 14.99 -6.44
CA ARG A 201 0.15 15.08 -5.00
C ARG A 201 0.72 16.45 -4.64
N ALA A 202 1.68 16.95 -5.43
CA ALA A 202 2.27 18.28 -5.22
C ALA A 202 1.25 19.40 -5.46
N MET A 203 0.41 19.33 -6.50
CA MET A 203 -0.65 20.32 -6.73
C MET A 203 -1.62 20.40 -5.54
N SER A 204 -2.08 19.25 -5.04
CA SER A 204 -2.91 19.16 -3.84
C SER A 204 -2.20 19.75 -2.61
N GLY A 205 -0.95 19.37 -2.38
CA GLY A 205 -0.12 19.86 -1.27
C GLY A 205 0.17 21.37 -1.29
N HIS A 206 -0.09 22.05 -2.41
CA HIS A 206 0.06 23.49 -2.59
C HIS A 206 -1.27 24.26 -2.68
N VAL A 207 -2.43 23.61 -2.57
CA VAL A 207 -3.75 24.26 -2.71
C VAL A 207 -3.99 25.40 -1.71
N ALA A 208 -3.35 25.37 -0.53
CA ALA A 208 -3.48 26.41 0.48
C ALA A 208 -2.46 27.56 0.33
N ARG A 209 -1.66 27.57 -0.75
CA ARG A 209 -0.51 28.48 -0.93
C ARG A 209 -0.80 29.53 -2.00
N ASP A 210 -0.88 30.80 -1.61
CA ASP A 210 -1.16 31.92 -2.55
C ASP A 210 -0.12 32.02 -3.70
N TYR A 211 1.16 31.72 -3.43
CA TYR A 211 2.21 31.79 -4.46
C TYR A 211 2.05 30.73 -5.56
N PHE A 212 1.43 29.58 -5.27
CA PHE A 212 1.15 28.55 -6.26
C PHE A 212 0.12 29.05 -7.28
N TYR A 213 -0.98 29.65 -6.81
CA TYR A 213 -1.97 30.26 -7.71
C TYR A 213 -1.40 31.43 -8.51
N ALA A 214 -0.53 32.24 -7.90
CA ALA A 214 0.13 33.33 -8.61
C ALA A 214 0.99 32.80 -9.78
N ASP A 215 1.75 31.73 -9.56
CA ASP A 215 2.56 31.09 -10.59
C ASP A 215 1.69 30.52 -11.73
N VAL A 216 0.67 29.72 -11.41
CA VAL A 216 -0.24 29.13 -12.41
C VAL A 216 -0.98 30.20 -13.21
N ALA A 217 -1.38 31.32 -12.58
CA ALA A 217 -2.03 32.44 -13.28
C ALA A 217 -1.10 33.11 -14.30
N THR A 218 0.22 33.11 -14.07
CA THR A 218 1.22 33.63 -15.01
C THR A 218 1.63 32.64 -16.11
N HIS A 219 1.31 31.36 -15.95
CA HIS A 219 1.63 30.27 -16.88
C HIS A 219 0.35 29.56 -17.38
N PRO A 220 -0.47 30.22 -18.21
CA PRO A 220 -1.71 29.64 -18.71
C PRO A 220 -1.50 28.39 -19.57
N ASP A 221 -0.29 28.15 -20.06
CA ASP A 221 0.09 26.94 -20.79
C ASP A 221 0.05 25.68 -19.92
N TYR A 222 0.28 25.77 -18.60
CA TYR A 222 0.23 24.61 -17.71
C TYR A 222 -1.14 23.92 -17.76
N LEU A 223 -2.22 24.69 -17.69
CA LEU A 223 -3.57 24.15 -17.78
C LEU A 223 -3.87 23.55 -19.15
N VAL A 224 -3.35 24.18 -20.23
CA VAL A 224 -3.48 23.65 -21.60
C VAL A 224 -2.77 22.30 -21.76
N ARG A 225 -1.61 22.13 -21.11
CA ARG A 225 -0.86 20.87 -21.09
C ARG A 225 -1.60 19.78 -20.33
N LEU A 226 -2.15 20.08 -19.15
CA LEU A 226 -2.97 19.16 -18.37
C LEU A 226 -4.24 18.72 -19.12
N GLU A 227 -4.93 19.65 -19.77
CA GLU A 227 -6.09 19.33 -20.59
C GLU A 227 -5.71 18.44 -21.79
N ARG A 228 -4.62 18.76 -22.49
CA ARG A 228 -4.11 17.94 -23.59
C ARG A 228 -3.73 16.54 -23.12
N PHE A 229 -3.10 16.43 -21.96
CA PHE A 229 -2.72 15.15 -21.35
C PHE A 229 -3.95 14.26 -21.15
N VAL A 230 -5.04 14.79 -20.59
CA VAL A 230 -6.30 14.06 -20.43
C VAL A 230 -6.86 13.63 -21.79
N ASP A 231 -6.88 14.53 -22.77
CA ASP A 231 -7.44 14.25 -24.10
C ASP A 231 -6.65 13.17 -24.87
N GLN A 232 -5.33 13.17 -24.77
CA GLN A 232 -4.45 12.23 -25.48
C GLN A 232 -4.40 10.85 -24.82
N ASN A 233 -4.71 10.78 -23.52
CA ASN A 233 -4.56 9.57 -22.72
C ASN A 233 -5.88 8.93 -22.28
N ARG A 234 -7.00 9.28 -22.93
CA ARG A 234 -8.31 8.61 -22.72
C ARG A 234 -8.28 7.10 -22.88
N TRP A 235 -7.29 6.57 -23.60
CA TRP A 235 -7.10 5.13 -23.73
C TRP A 235 -6.77 4.40 -22.42
N ALA A 236 -6.39 5.13 -21.36
CA ALA A 236 -6.10 4.58 -20.04
C ALA A 236 -7.36 4.37 -19.18
N LEU A 237 -8.52 4.87 -19.60
CA LEU A 237 -9.80 4.58 -18.93
C LEU A 237 -10.04 3.07 -18.89
N GLY A 238 -10.51 2.55 -17.76
CA GLY A 238 -10.71 1.10 -17.57
C GLY A 238 -9.41 0.29 -17.43
N THR A 239 -8.25 0.94 -17.27
CA THR A 239 -6.98 0.28 -16.95
C THR A 239 -6.50 0.68 -15.56
N ASP A 240 -5.55 -0.06 -14.98
CA ASP A 240 -4.94 0.27 -13.69
C ASP A 240 -4.27 1.66 -13.64
N ALA A 241 -4.00 2.29 -14.80
CA ALA A 241 -3.41 3.63 -14.89
C ALA A 241 -4.46 4.76 -15.01
N GLU A 242 -5.75 4.44 -14.98
CA GLU A 242 -6.84 5.43 -15.10
C GLU A 242 -6.75 6.53 -14.04
N PHE A 243 -6.30 6.21 -12.82
CA PHE A 243 -6.22 7.18 -11.73
C PHE A 243 -5.37 8.41 -12.09
N LEU A 244 -4.39 8.27 -13.00
CA LEU A 244 -3.53 9.37 -13.42
C LEU A 244 -4.31 10.43 -14.22
N ILE A 245 -5.19 10.01 -15.14
CA ILE A 245 -6.03 10.94 -15.90
C ILE A 245 -7.19 11.48 -15.05
N TYR A 246 -7.71 10.69 -14.11
CA TYR A 246 -8.67 11.15 -13.11
C TYR A 246 -8.09 12.29 -12.25
N ASN A 247 -6.89 12.08 -11.69
CA ASN A 247 -6.20 13.09 -10.87
C ASN A 247 -5.82 14.33 -11.68
N ALA A 248 -5.50 14.20 -12.97
CA ALA A 248 -5.29 15.35 -13.85
C ALA A 248 -6.53 16.25 -13.95
N VAL A 249 -7.72 15.67 -14.10
CA VAL A 249 -8.99 16.43 -14.10
C VAL A 249 -9.23 17.03 -12.72
N ARG A 250 -9.16 16.21 -11.67
CA ARG A 250 -9.52 16.60 -10.30
C ARG A 250 -8.62 17.72 -9.77
N GLU A 251 -7.31 17.56 -9.85
CA GLU A 251 -6.37 18.56 -9.34
C GLU A 251 -6.32 19.82 -10.22
N SER A 252 -6.60 19.71 -11.52
CA SER A 252 -6.86 20.90 -12.35
C SER A 252 -8.13 21.63 -11.92
N GLY A 253 -9.21 20.89 -11.62
CA GLY A 253 -10.47 21.46 -11.15
C GLY A 253 -10.32 22.17 -9.80
N ARG A 254 -9.45 21.69 -8.92
CA ARG A 254 -9.11 22.33 -7.63
C ARG A 254 -8.64 23.79 -7.80
N LEU A 255 -8.05 24.13 -8.94
CA LEU A 255 -7.63 25.51 -9.27
C LEU A 255 -8.80 26.50 -9.38
N LEU A 256 -10.05 26.05 -9.39
CA LEU A 256 -11.24 26.92 -9.23
C LEU A 256 -11.23 27.71 -7.91
N ALA A 257 -10.47 27.25 -6.91
CA ALA A 257 -10.23 27.98 -5.66
C ALA A 257 -9.45 29.29 -5.85
N SER A 258 -8.81 29.51 -7.01
CA SER A 258 -8.01 30.70 -7.28
C SER A 258 -8.81 32.00 -7.12
N ARG A 259 -8.13 33.06 -6.70
CA ARG A 259 -8.67 34.43 -6.70
C ARG A 259 -8.54 35.13 -8.06
N ASP A 260 -7.74 34.57 -8.97
CA ASP A 260 -7.56 35.11 -10.32
C ASP A 260 -8.74 34.71 -11.21
N GLU A 261 -9.48 35.72 -11.70
CA GLU A 261 -10.69 35.52 -12.50
C GLU A 261 -10.39 34.83 -13.84
N LYS A 262 -9.25 35.16 -14.47
CA LYS A 262 -8.87 34.59 -15.77
C LYS A 262 -8.55 33.11 -15.63
N LEU A 263 -7.76 32.73 -14.63
CA LEU A 263 -7.44 31.34 -14.33
C LEU A 263 -8.72 30.55 -14.02
N ARG A 264 -9.58 31.05 -13.12
CA ARG A 264 -10.87 30.43 -12.82
C ARG A 264 -11.72 30.19 -14.07
N ASN A 265 -11.81 31.18 -14.96
CA ASN A 265 -12.58 31.06 -16.19
C ASN A 265 -12.00 30.00 -17.13
N GLN A 266 -10.67 29.87 -17.21
CA GLN A 266 -10.01 28.83 -18.00
C GLN A 266 -10.25 27.44 -17.40
N VAL A 267 -10.12 27.28 -16.08
CA VAL A 267 -10.36 26.02 -15.38
C VAL A 267 -11.83 25.61 -15.52
N MET A 268 -12.77 26.53 -15.33
CA MET A 268 -14.21 26.27 -15.51
C MET A 268 -14.52 25.86 -16.96
N ALA A 269 -13.85 26.44 -17.96
CA ALA A 269 -14.01 26.03 -19.34
C ALA A 269 -13.48 24.61 -19.60
N PHE A 270 -12.36 24.23 -18.99
CA PHE A 270 -11.85 22.85 -19.03
C PHE A 270 -12.85 21.89 -18.37
N MET A 271 -13.30 22.17 -17.15
CA MET A 271 -14.27 21.31 -16.44
C MET A 271 -15.58 21.14 -17.22
N LYS A 272 -16.12 22.20 -17.83
CA LYS A 272 -17.31 22.12 -18.69
C LYS A 272 -17.08 21.23 -19.91
N ARG A 273 -15.92 21.32 -20.58
CA ARG A 273 -15.58 20.42 -21.69
C ARG A 273 -15.44 18.96 -21.22
N THR A 274 -14.89 18.73 -20.02
CA THR A 274 -14.83 17.39 -19.43
C THR A 274 -16.23 16.83 -19.18
N LEU A 275 -17.16 17.64 -18.66
CA LEU A 275 -18.56 17.23 -18.47
C LEU A 275 -19.31 17.01 -19.80
N GLU A 276 -18.99 17.76 -20.86
CA GLU A 276 -19.62 17.61 -22.19
C GLU A 276 -19.14 16.36 -22.94
N ARG A 277 -17.90 15.92 -22.69
CA ARG A 277 -17.26 14.78 -23.39
C ARG A 277 -17.45 13.45 -22.68
N ASN A 278 -17.94 13.46 -21.46
CA ASN A 278 -18.13 12.28 -20.63
C ASN A 278 -19.54 12.30 -20.06
N SER A 279 -20.14 11.13 -19.88
CA SER A 279 -21.49 11.02 -19.30
C SER A 279 -21.53 9.96 -18.22
N ILE A 280 -22.47 10.11 -17.30
CA ILE A 280 -22.87 9.04 -16.37
C ILE A 280 -23.22 7.78 -17.18
N GLY A 281 -22.76 6.63 -16.72
CA GLY A 281 -22.90 5.32 -17.37
C GLY A 281 -21.99 5.07 -18.57
N SER A 282 -21.00 5.95 -18.84
CA SER A 282 -20.00 5.74 -19.90
C SER A 282 -18.63 5.39 -19.33
N GLU A 283 -17.73 4.90 -20.17
CA GLU A 283 -16.32 4.67 -19.83
C GLU A 283 -15.63 5.92 -19.24
N GLY A 284 -16.11 7.13 -19.57
CA GLY A 284 -15.58 8.38 -19.03
C GLY A 284 -16.24 8.87 -17.73
N GLU A 285 -17.09 8.08 -17.08
CA GLU A 285 -17.87 8.50 -15.90
C GLU A 285 -16.99 9.01 -14.76
N ARG A 286 -15.85 8.37 -14.48
CA ARG A 286 -14.88 8.82 -13.47
C ARG A 286 -14.37 10.24 -13.73
N LEU A 287 -14.11 10.59 -14.99
CA LEU A 287 -13.72 11.96 -15.36
C LEU A 287 -14.87 12.95 -15.20
N TRP A 288 -16.11 12.50 -15.46
CA TRP A 288 -17.30 13.31 -15.19
C TRP A 288 -17.44 13.58 -13.68
N ILE A 289 -17.27 12.57 -12.84
CA ILE A 289 -17.31 12.67 -11.37
C ILE A 289 -16.23 13.64 -10.88
N ALA A 290 -14.98 13.49 -11.33
CA ALA A 290 -13.89 14.39 -10.96
C ALA A 290 -14.20 15.88 -11.27
N ALA A 291 -14.74 16.15 -12.45
CA ALA A 291 -15.11 17.51 -12.83
C ALA A 291 -16.31 18.03 -12.04
N ALA A 292 -17.33 17.20 -11.84
CA ALA A 292 -18.53 17.56 -11.11
C ALA A 292 -18.24 17.84 -9.63
N GLU A 293 -17.43 17.00 -8.98
CA GLU A 293 -16.97 17.16 -7.59
C GLU A 293 -16.32 18.54 -7.40
N MET A 294 -15.35 18.87 -8.26
CA MET A 294 -14.61 20.13 -8.16
C MET A 294 -15.48 21.36 -8.44
N ILE A 295 -16.43 21.28 -9.39
CA ILE A 295 -17.38 22.37 -9.64
C ILE A 295 -18.33 22.54 -8.44
N LEU A 296 -18.92 21.47 -7.94
CA LEU A 296 -19.85 21.52 -6.81
C LEU A 296 -19.18 22.12 -5.57
N PHE A 297 -17.92 21.76 -5.31
CA PHE A 297 -17.18 22.25 -4.16
C PHE A 297 -16.69 23.70 -4.32
N TYR A 298 -16.00 24.03 -5.42
CA TYR A 298 -15.34 25.34 -5.57
C TYR A 298 -16.17 26.39 -6.32
N ALA A 299 -17.19 25.98 -7.07
CA ALA A 299 -18.03 26.87 -7.88
C ALA A 299 -19.52 26.46 -7.84
N PRO A 300 -20.15 26.39 -6.65
CA PRO A 300 -21.50 25.84 -6.48
C PRO A 300 -22.57 26.57 -7.30
N GLU A 301 -22.43 27.88 -7.52
CA GLU A 301 -23.34 28.65 -8.38
C GLU A 301 -23.28 28.21 -9.85
N GLU A 302 -22.11 27.81 -10.36
CA GLU A 302 -21.99 27.21 -11.68
C GLU A 302 -22.53 25.78 -11.68
N GLY A 303 -22.27 25.00 -10.62
CA GLY A 303 -22.85 23.66 -10.44
C GLY A 303 -24.38 23.68 -10.50
N LYS A 304 -25.01 24.68 -9.88
CA LYS A 304 -26.46 24.90 -9.94
C LYS A 304 -26.95 25.21 -11.35
N LYS A 305 -26.23 26.05 -12.12
CA LYS A 305 -26.58 26.34 -13.54
C LYS A 305 -26.47 25.10 -14.41
N LEU A 306 -25.48 24.26 -14.15
CA LEU A 306 -25.23 22.99 -14.82
C LEU A 306 -26.12 21.85 -14.32
N LYS A 307 -26.92 22.07 -13.27
CA LYS A 307 -27.80 21.09 -12.63
C LYS A 307 -27.04 19.86 -12.11
N LEU A 308 -25.80 20.05 -11.63
CA LEU A 308 -24.96 18.94 -11.18
C LEU A 308 -25.53 18.19 -9.98
N GLU A 309 -26.25 18.86 -9.08
CA GLU A 309 -26.96 18.17 -7.97
C GLU A 309 -28.03 17.20 -8.49
N GLN A 310 -28.76 17.59 -9.55
CA GLN A 310 -29.73 16.69 -10.17
C GLN A 310 -29.03 15.50 -10.83
N SER A 311 -27.91 15.74 -11.51
CA SER A 311 -27.09 14.67 -12.11
C SER A 311 -26.49 13.76 -11.04
N LYS A 312 -26.07 14.30 -9.89
CA LYS A 312 -25.58 13.55 -8.74
C LYS A 312 -26.66 12.62 -8.18
N SER A 313 -27.89 13.10 -8.00
CA SER A 313 -29.02 12.25 -7.60
C SER A 313 -29.36 11.19 -8.65
N GLN A 314 -29.23 11.49 -9.94
CA GLN A 314 -29.43 10.51 -11.01
C GLN A 314 -28.34 9.43 -10.99
N LEU A 315 -27.08 9.81 -10.75
CA LEU A 315 -25.98 8.87 -10.56
C LEU A 315 -26.28 7.94 -9.39
N GLU A 316 -26.60 8.50 -8.22
CA GLU A 316 -26.94 7.72 -7.00
C GLU A 316 -28.01 6.66 -7.28
N LEU A 317 -29.12 7.04 -7.91
CA LEU A 317 -30.20 6.12 -8.27
C LEU A 317 -29.77 5.06 -9.30
N SER A 318 -28.86 5.41 -10.20
CA SER A 318 -28.36 4.47 -11.22
C SER A 318 -27.37 3.46 -10.65
N VAL A 319 -26.53 3.87 -9.68
CA VAL A 319 -25.51 3.01 -9.10
C VAL A 319 -26.02 2.22 -7.89
N LEU A 320 -27.04 2.71 -7.17
CA LEU A 320 -27.70 2.00 -6.06
C LEU A 320 -29.18 1.71 -6.39
N PRO A 321 -29.47 0.83 -7.39
CA PRO A 321 -30.83 0.61 -7.86
C PRO A 321 -31.68 -0.26 -6.92
N TYR A 322 -31.06 -1.04 -6.02
CA TYR A 322 -31.76 -1.96 -5.14
C TYR A 322 -32.00 -1.31 -3.77
N ARG A 323 -33.22 -1.46 -3.26
CA ARG A 323 -33.62 -1.01 -1.93
C ARG A 323 -34.43 -2.11 -1.26
N TYR A 324 -34.03 -2.51 -0.05
CA TYR A 324 -34.73 -3.50 0.76
C TYR A 324 -34.97 -2.93 2.16
N ASP A 325 -36.16 -3.14 2.70
CA ASP A 325 -36.58 -2.62 4.00
C ASP A 325 -36.55 -3.76 5.02
N CYS A 326 -35.71 -3.65 6.07
CA CYS A 326 -35.50 -4.74 7.02
C CYS A 326 -36.64 -4.94 8.02
N GLN A 327 -37.74 -4.16 7.93
CA GLN A 327 -38.81 -4.15 8.95
C GLN A 327 -38.29 -3.81 10.36
N GLY A 328 -37.22 -3.00 10.41
CA GLY A 328 -36.56 -2.43 11.58
C GLY A 328 -36.01 -1.05 11.23
N ALA A 329 -34.96 -0.59 11.89
CA ALA A 329 -34.34 0.69 11.56
C ALA A 329 -33.54 0.67 10.25
N ALA A 330 -32.98 -0.49 9.88
CA ALA A 330 -32.10 -0.60 8.72
C ALA A 330 -32.86 -0.63 7.39
N ILE A 331 -32.35 0.13 6.41
CA ILE A 331 -32.77 0.10 5.01
C ILE A 331 -31.54 -0.22 4.17
N ILE A 332 -31.50 -1.41 3.57
CA ILE A 332 -30.40 -1.78 2.67
C ILE A 332 -30.58 -1.06 1.33
N ARG A 333 -29.54 -0.36 0.88
CA ARG A 333 -29.43 0.25 -0.45
C ARG A 333 -28.20 -0.33 -1.12
N SER A 334 -28.35 -1.07 -2.22
CA SER A 334 -27.21 -1.80 -2.78
C SER A 334 -27.06 -1.65 -4.28
N GLN A 335 -25.83 -1.86 -4.75
CA GLN A 335 -25.53 -1.90 -6.17
C GLN A 335 -25.94 -3.22 -6.81
N ASN A 336 -25.80 -4.34 -6.09
CA ASN A 336 -25.96 -5.67 -6.67
C ASN A 336 -26.37 -6.78 -5.67
N LEU A 337 -26.85 -6.47 -4.46
CA LEU A 337 -27.35 -7.54 -3.58
C LEU A 337 -28.63 -8.13 -4.15
N SER A 338 -28.75 -9.46 -4.07
CA SER A 338 -30.03 -10.14 -4.30
C SER A 338 -31.02 -9.83 -3.17
N GLU A 339 -32.29 -10.13 -3.40
CA GLU A 339 -33.31 -10.02 -2.36
C GLU A 339 -33.00 -10.94 -1.16
N GLN A 340 -32.54 -12.17 -1.44
CA GLN A 340 -32.13 -13.12 -0.41
C GLN A 340 -30.92 -12.65 0.40
N GLN A 341 -29.90 -12.09 -0.25
CA GLN A 341 -28.75 -11.51 0.44
C GLN A 341 -29.15 -10.30 1.28
N SER A 342 -30.10 -9.50 0.79
CA SER A 342 -30.63 -8.36 1.56
C SER A 342 -31.41 -8.83 2.80
N GLU A 343 -32.21 -9.89 2.67
CA GLU A 343 -32.93 -10.51 3.79
C GLU A 343 -31.94 -11.06 4.84
N GLN A 344 -30.92 -11.80 4.42
CA GLN A 344 -29.86 -12.30 5.31
C GLN A 344 -29.13 -11.17 6.04
N ALA A 345 -28.81 -10.08 5.33
CA ALA A 345 -28.19 -8.90 5.97
C ALA A 345 -29.10 -8.31 7.04
N CYS A 346 -30.40 -8.21 6.77
CA CYS A 346 -31.38 -7.75 7.76
C CYS A 346 -31.47 -8.68 8.99
N GLU A 347 -31.41 -9.99 8.80
CA GLU A 347 -31.40 -10.96 9.90
C GLU A 347 -30.18 -10.75 10.81
N VAL A 348 -28.98 -10.62 10.24
CA VAL A 348 -27.75 -10.32 10.98
C VAL A 348 -27.89 -9.03 11.80
N LEU A 349 -28.32 -7.94 11.16
CA LEU A 349 -28.49 -6.64 11.82
C LEU A 349 -29.50 -6.70 12.97
N SER A 350 -30.60 -7.44 12.81
CA SER A 350 -31.62 -7.59 13.86
C SER A 350 -31.10 -8.32 15.09
N VAL A 351 -30.23 -9.33 14.91
CA VAL A 351 -29.60 -10.06 16.00
C VAL A 351 -28.62 -9.15 16.75
N VAL A 352 -27.80 -8.40 16.01
CA VAL A 352 -26.85 -7.43 16.59
C VAL A 352 -27.59 -6.35 17.38
N GLU A 353 -28.70 -5.81 16.89
CA GLU A 353 -29.51 -4.81 17.59
C GLU A 353 -30.05 -5.34 18.92
N ALA A 354 -30.67 -6.52 18.90
CA ALA A 354 -31.22 -7.13 20.10
C ALA A 354 -30.14 -7.36 21.17
N ASP A 355 -28.97 -7.83 20.76
CA ASP A 355 -27.85 -8.09 21.64
C ASP A 355 -27.23 -6.78 22.18
N PHE A 356 -27.11 -5.74 21.34
CA PHE A 356 -26.67 -4.41 21.75
C PHE A 356 -27.55 -3.88 22.89
N HIS A 357 -28.88 -3.94 22.72
CA HIS A 357 -29.82 -3.45 23.73
C HIS A 357 -29.68 -4.18 25.07
N GLN A 358 -29.37 -5.48 25.03
CA GLN A 358 -29.11 -6.28 26.22
C GLN A 358 -27.81 -5.88 26.92
N VAL A 359 -26.71 -5.75 26.16
CA VAL A 359 -25.37 -5.45 26.71
C VAL A 359 -25.33 -4.09 27.38
N VAL A 360 -25.84 -3.04 26.73
CA VAL A 360 -25.77 -1.67 27.28
C VAL A 360 -26.98 -1.33 28.15
N ASN A 361 -27.97 -2.22 28.23
CA ASN A 361 -29.23 -1.99 28.93
C ASN A 361 -29.86 -0.64 28.56
N SER A 362 -29.97 -0.35 27.27
CA SER A 362 -30.53 0.93 26.77
C SER A 362 -32.05 1.01 26.90
N GLY A 363 -32.72 -0.12 27.16
CA GLY A 363 -34.16 -0.17 27.32
C GLY A 363 -34.95 0.19 26.05
N TRP A 364 -34.29 0.15 24.88
CA TRP A 364 -34.86 0.54 23.59
C TRP A 364 -35.31 2.01 23.53
N VAL A 365 -34.70 2.88 24.35
CA VAL A 365 -35.01 4.30 24.40
C VAL A 365 -33.85 5.09 23.78
N PRO A 366 -34.05 5.74 22.62
CA PRO A 366 -33.03 6.62 22.05
C PRO A 366 -32.66 7.73 23.03
N VAL A 367 -31.45 8.27 22.88
CA VAL A 367 -31.05 9.49 23.59
C VAL A 367 -31.97 10.65 23.20
N ASN A 368 -32.05 11.65 24.06
CA ASN A 368 -32.89 12.81 23.76
C ASN A 368 -32.45 13.49 22.46
N ASP A 369 -33.41 14.06 21.75
CA ASP A 369 -33.21 14.84 20.52
C ASP A 369 -32.59 14.06 19.34
N ASP A 370 -32.45 12.73 19.42
CA ASP A 370 -32.08 11.90 18.27
C ASP A 370 -33.32 11.55 17.42
N HIS A 371 -33.27 11.90 16.14
CA HIS A 371 -34.31 11.63 15.15
C HIS A 371 -33.92 10.59 14.09
N ASN A 372 -32.82 9.85 14.30
CA ASN A 372 -32.34 8.82 13.39
C ASN A 372 -33.12 7.51 13.54
N ASP A 373 -34.44 7.55 13.32
CA ASP A 373 -35.30 6.36 13.44
C ASP A 373 -34.94 5.26 12.44
N ASN A 374 -34.21 5.61 11.38
CA ASN A 374 -33.73 4.68 10.36
C ASN A 374 -32.27 4.99 9.99
N VAL A 375 -31.57 3.96 9.50
CA VAL A 375 -30.23 4.06 8.92
C VAL A 375 -30.22 3.43 7.53
N GLU A 376 -29.65 4.13 6.54
CA GLU A 376 -29.40 3.53 5.23
C GLU A 376 -28.09 2.74 5.28
N VAL A 377 -28.16 1.43 5.06
CA VAL A 377 -26.99 0.57 4.87
C VAL A 377 -26.69 0.50 3.38
N VAL A 378 -25.74 1.32 2.93
CA VAL A 378 -25.31 1.42 1.54
C VAL A 378 -24.23 0.39 1.25
N VAL A 379 -24.51 -0.55 0.35
CA VAL A 379 -23.61 -1.67 0.01
C VAL A 379 -23.13 -1.55 -1.44
N TRP A 380 -21.86 -1.18 -1.59
CA TRP A 380 -21.14 -1.18 -2.85
C TRP A 380 -20.78 -2.60 -3.28
N ARG A 381 -20.74 -2.86 -4.59
CA ARG A 381 -20.49 -4.21 -5.12
C ARG A 381 -19.07 -4.71 -4.84
N ASP A 382 -18.12 -3.78 -4.70
CA ASP A 382 -16.68 -4.00 -4.52
C ASP A 382 -16.03 -2.72 -3.98
N ASN A 383 -14.73 -2.82 -3.61
CA ASN A 383 -13.94 -1.67 -3.15
C ASN A 383 -13.78 -0.58 -4.24
N ASP A 384 -13.67 -0.97 -5.51
CA ASP A 384 -13.49 -0.05 -6.63
C ASP A 384 -14.69 0.91 -6.77
N ALA A 385 -15.90 0.39 -6.64
CA ALA A 385 -17.13 1.18 -6.62
C ALA A 385 -17.22 2.06 -5.37
N TYR A 386 -16.81 1.54 -4.20
CA TYR A 386 -16.75 2.33 -2.97
C TYR A 386 -15.85 3.56 -3.13
N VAL A 387 -14.63 3.36 -3.61
CA VAL A 387 -13.63 4.42 -3.86
C VAL A 387 -14.10 5.39 -4.95
N THR A 388 -14.80 4.90 -5.98
CA THR A 388 -15.27 5.71 -7.10
C THR A 388 -16.44 6.63 -6.72
N TYR A 389 -17.44 6.09 -6.03
CA TYR A 389 -18.74 6.76 -5.89
C TYR A 389 -18.98 7.34 -4.51
N SER A 390 -18.49 6.70 -3.45
CA SER A 390 -18.98 6.96 -2.10
C SER A 390 -18.65 8.37 -1.63
N ASN A 391 -17.40 8.83 -1.80
CA ASN A 391 -17.03 10.20 -1.43
C ASN A 391 -17.85 11.24 -2.21
N PHE A 392 -18.01 11.06 -3.52
CA PHE A 392 -18.76 12.01 -4.34
C PHE A 392 -20.24 12.08 -3.94
N LEU A 393 -20.84 10.93 -3.65
CA LEU A 393 -22.26 10.82 -3.30
C LEU A 393 -22.54 11.25 -1.85
N PHE A 394 -21.77 10.75 -0.90
CA PHE A 394 -22.06 10.84 0.52
C PHE A 394 -21.02 11.60 1.35
N GLY A 395 -19.84 11.92 0.78
CA GLY A 395 -18.83 12.76 1.43
C GLY A 395 -17.91 12.04 2.42
N ASN A 396 -17.99 10.71 2.52
CA ASN A 396 -17.12 9.89 3.38
C ASN A 396 -15.69 9.78 2.88
N SER A 397 -14.76 9.42 3.76
CA SER A 397 -13.46 8.90 3.34
C SER A 397 -13.64 7.46 2.84
N THR A 398 -12.90 7.07 1.82
CA THR A 398 -12.92 5.70 1.26
C THR A 398 -11.67 4.89 1.62
N ASP A 399 -10.79 5.46 2.47
CA ASP A 399 -9.61 4.80 3.02
C ASP A 399 -9.96 4.07 4.33
N ASN A 400 -10.88 3.10 4.23
CA ASN A 400 -11.41 2.28 5.32
C ASN A 400 -12.22 1.09 4.76
N GLY A 401 -12.56 0.12 5.61
CA GLY A 401 -13.42 -1.03 5.27
C GLY A 401 -14.91 -0.69 5.22
N GLY A 402 -15.31 0.46 5.76
CA GLY A 402 -16.66 0.97 5.84
C GLY A 402 -16.68 2.22 6.72
N GLN A 403 -17.79 2.95 6.72
CA GLN A 403 -17.94 4.12 7.58
C GLN A 403 -19.41 4.42 7.91
N TYR A 404 -19.70 4.57 9.20
CA TYR A 404 -20.93 5.21 9.69
C TYR A 404 -20.85 6.75 9.60
N LEU A 405 -21.86 7.34 8.98
CA LEU A 405 -22.12 8.76 8.85
C LEU A 405 -23.40 9.10 9.62
N GLU A 406 -23.24 9.57 10.85
CA GLU A 406 -24.36 9.95 11.72
C GLU A 406 -25.11 11.20 11.22
N GLY A 407 -24.39 12.20 10.71
CA GLY A 407 -24.99 13.50 10.37
C GLY A 407 -25.30 14.35 11.60
N ASP A 408 -26.39 15.12 11.56
CA ASP A 408 -26.90 15.89 12.71
C ASP A 408 -28.18 15.20 13.22
N PRO A 409 -28.09 14.34 14.26
CA PRO A 409 -29.24 13.57 14.74
C PRO A 409 -30.38 14.44 15.26
N SER A 410 -30.12 15.72 15.59
CA SER A 410 -31.15 16.68 16.01
C SER A 410 -32.05 17.17 14.88
N LYS A 411 -31.74 16.85 13.63
CA LYS A 411 -32.52 17.28 12.46
C LYS A 411 -33.49 16.17 12.04
N PRO A 412 -34.80 16.45 11.98
CA PRO A 412 -35.78 15.47 11.50
C PRO A 412 -35.60 15.02 10.05
N ASP A 413 -34.86 15.79 9.23
CA ASP A 413 -34.50 15.45 7.86
C ASP A 413 -33.08 14.88 7.71
N ASN A 414 -32.42 14.57 8.83
CA ASN A 414 -31.16 13.84 8.81
C ASN A 414 -31.34 12.43 8.24
N VAL A 415 -30.31 11.95 7.55
CA VAL A 415 -30.27 10.57 7.04
C VAL A 415 -28.95 9.97 7.47
N ALA A 416 -28.99 9.19 8.56
CA ALA A 416 -27.88 8.38 9.01
C ALA A 416 -27.56 7.31 7.97
N ARG A 417 -26.28 7.08 7.70
CA ARG A 417 -25.83 6.09 6.70
C ARG A 417 -24.68 5.26 7.22
N PHE A 418 -24.74 3.96 7.01
CA PHE A 418 -23.58 3.09 7.03
C PHE A 418 -23.18 2.80 5.58
N LEU A 419 -21.93 3.07 5.22
CA LEU A 419 -21.39 2.84 3.88
C LEU A 419 -20.38 1.69 3.94
N ALA A 420 -20.61 0.62 3.18
CA ALA A 420 -19.72 -0.54 3.08
C ALA A 420 -19.64 -1.09 1.66
N TYR A 421 -18.69 -1.98 1.43
CA TYR A 421 -18.60 -2.79 0.22
C TYR A 421 -18.59 -4.27 0.56
N ARG A 422 -18.92 -5.09 -0.43
CA ARG A 422 -18.89 -6.55 -0.32
C ARG A 422 -17.73 -7.15 -1.12
N TYR A 423 -17.44 -8.41 -0.83
CA TYR A 423 -16.72 -9.29 -1.74
C TYR A 423 -17.74 -10.09 -2.58
N ASP A 424 -17.39 -10.36 -3.83
CA ASP A 424 -18.22 -11.19 -4.70
C ASP A 424 -17.95 -12.68 -4.39
N SER A 425 -18.81 -13.26 -3.58
CA SER A 425 -18.83 -14.68 -3.22
C SER A 425 -20.04 -15.40 -3.83
N GLY A 426 -20.55 -14.89 -4.96
CA GLY A 426 -21.76 -15.41 -5.59
C GLY A 426 -23.00 -15.18 -4.74
N ASP A 427 -23.65 -16.26 -4.31
CA ASP A 427 -24.91 -16.20 -3.55
C ASP A 427 -24.70 -15.92 -2.06
N GLU A 428 -23.49 -16.10 -1.52
CA GLU A 428 -23.20 -15.86 -0.10
C GLU A 428 -23.17 -14.36 0.24
N LEU A 429 -23.51 -14.01 1.47
CA LEU A 429 -23.43 -12.64 1.97
C LEU A 429 -22.05 -12.38 2.57
N ALA A 430 -21.30 -11.44 2.00
CA ALA A 430 -19.98 -11.06 2.48
C ALA A 430 -19.83 -9.52 2.46
N ILE A 431 -20.51 -8.82 3.37
CA ILE A 431 -20.39 -7.37 3.53
C ILE A 431 -19.32 -7.09 4.59
N LEU A 432 -18.29 -6.33 4.22
CA LEU A 432 -17.21 -6.01 5.14
C LEU A 432 -17.70 -5.08 6.26
N ASN A 433 -17.33 -5.40 7.51
CA ASN A 433 -17.62 -4.63 8.72
C ASN A 433 -19.11 -4.35 8.99
N LEU A 434 -20.02 -5.23 8.52
CA LEU A 434 -21.47 -5.04 8.64
C LEU A 434 -21.92 -4.84 10.09
N GLU A 435 -21.55 -5.73 11.00
CA GLU A 435 -21.96 -5.65 12.40
C GLU A 435 -21.26 -4.49 13.13
N HIS A 436 -19.95 -4.30 12.90
CA HIS A 436 -19.15 -3.25 13.51
C HIS A 436 -19.74 -1.87 13.29
N GLU A 437 -20.01 -1.53 12.03
CA GLU A 437 -20.53 -0.20 11.67
C GLU A 437 -22.00 -0.01 12.06
N TYR A 438 -22.78 -1.09 12.13
CA TYR A 438 -24.14 -1.01 12.66
C TYR A 438 -24.15 -0.73 14.17
N VAL A 439 -23.17 -1.23 14.91
CA VAL A 439 -23.01 -0.90 16.34
C VAL A 439 -22.72 0.59 16.52
N HIS A 440 -21.97 1.24 15.63
CA HIS A 440 -21.78 2.70 15.68
C HIS A 440 -23.10 3.47 15.54
N TYR A 441 -24.00 3.02 14.65
CA TYR A 441 -25.35 3.59 14.56
C TYR A 441 -26.14 3.41 15.86
N LEU A 442 -26.14 2.20 16.42
CA LEU A 442 -26.84 1.90 17.66
C LEU A 442 -26.28 2.68 18.84
N ASP A 443 -24.95 2.80 18.94
CA ASP A 443 -24.27 3.51 20.02
C ASP A 443 -24.58 5.02 19.97
N GLY A 444 -24.49 5.63 18.78
CA GLY A 444 -24.94 7.01 18.53
C GLY A 444 -26.38 7.22 19.00
N ARG A 445 -27.29 6.37 18.53
CA ARG A 445 -28.73 6.53 18.81
C ARG A 445 -29.13 6.28 20.27
N PHE A 446 -28.49 5.33 20.96
CA PHE A 446 -28.98 4.83 22.25
C PHE A 446 -28.05 5.09 23.44
N ASN A 447 -26.80 5.46 23.20
CA ASN A 447 -25.83 5.74 24.27
C ASN A 447 -25.21 7.14 24.20
N LEU A 448 -25.01 7.70 23.01
CA LEU A 448 -24.22 8.92 22.83
C LEU A 448 -25.10 10.09 22.42
N TYR A 449 -25.41 11.01 23.35
CA TYR A 449 -26.18 12.20 23.01
C TYR A 449 -25.38 13.19 22.15
N GLY A 450 -26.00 13.74 21.10
CA GLY A 450 -25.39 14.73 20.20
C GLY A 450 -24.81 14.09 18.95
N ASP A 451 -24.07 14.87 18.15
CA ASP A 451 -23.38 14.32 16.98
C ASP A 451 -21.98 13.78 17.33
N PHE A 452 -21.34 13.09 16.39
CA PHE A 452 -19.97 12.61 16.51
C PHE A 452 -18.94 13.67 16.96
N SER A 453 -19.14 14.95 16.66
CA SER A 453 -18.25 16.01 17.16
C SER A 453 -18.48 16.29 18.65
N ASP A 454 -19.71 16.21 19.13
CA ASP A 454 -20.05 16.34 20.54
C ASP A 454 -19.42 15.20 21.35
N THR A 455 -19.49 13.96 20.85
CA THR A 455 -18.94 12.76 21.52
C THR A 455 -17.42 12.84 21.73
N LEU A 456 -16.70 13.37 20.74
CA LEU A 456 -15.24 13.53 20.80
C LEU A 456 -14.78 14.79 21.53
N SER A 457 -15.67 15.72 21.86
CA SER A 457 -15.34 17.08 22.31
C SER A 457 -14.47 17.16 23.57
N ARG A 458 -14.43 16.10 24.38
CA ARG A 458 -13.67 16.01 25.65
C ARG A 458 -12.61 14.91 25.68
N GLY A 459 -12.39 14.20 24.57
CA GLY A 459 -11.46 13.07 24.47
C GLY A 459 -11.85 11.85 25.30
N ARG A 460 -11.01 10.81 25.32
CA ARG A 460 -11.22 9.53 26.06
C ARG A 460 -12.52 8.80 25.69
N MET A 461 -12.89 8.89 24.42
CA MET A 461 -14.07 8.26 23.85
C MET A 461 -13.72 7.15 22.86
N VAL A 462 -12.56 7.23 22.19
CA VAL A 462 -12.20 6.34 21.07
C VAL A 462 -12.08 4.88 21.51
N TRP A 463 -11.49 4.60 22.69
CA TRP A 463 -11.42 3.25 23.26
C TRP A 463 -12.80 2.61 23.43
N TRP A 464 -13.82 3.43 23.75
CA TRP A 464 -15.21 2.99 23.83
C TRP A 464 -15.80 2.84 22.43
N LEU A 465 -15.75 3.86 21.58
CA LEU A 465 -16.35 3.83 20.24
C LEU A 465 -15.89 2.60 19.44
N GLU A 466 -14.59 2.49 19.18
CA GLU A 466 -14.07 1.40 18.35
C GLU A 466 -14.00 0.09 19.13
N GLY A 467 -13.57 0.12 20.38
CA GLY A 467 -13.48 -1.08 21.21
C GLY A 467 -14.83 -1.73 21.50
N PHE A 468 -15.91 -0.95 21.59
CA PHE A 468 -17.26 -1.46 21.83
C PHE A 468 -17.86 -2.06 20.56
N ALA A 469 -17.63 -1.46 19.39
CA ALA A 469 -17.98 -2.06 18.11
C ALA A 469 -17.28 -3.42 17.92
N GLU A 470 -15.98 -3.48 18.21
CA GLU A 470 -15.19 -4.72 18.22
C GLU A 470 -15.71 -5.75 19.24
N TYR A 471 -16.06 -5.31 20.46
CA TYR A 471 -16.63 -6.19 21.49
C TYR A 471 -18.01 -6.74 21.12
N MET A 472 -18.82 -5.95 20.43
CA MET A 472 -20.12 -6.38 19.93
C MET A 472 -19.98 -7.41 18.80
N HIS A 473 -18.95 -7.28 17.96
CA HIS A 473 -18.66 -8.25 16.90
C HIS A 473 -18.02 -9.55 17.45
N TYR A 474 -16.91 -9.45 18.17
CA TYR A 474 -16.12 -10.62 18.59
C TYR A 474 -16.51 -11.23 19.94
N ARG A 475 -17.20 -10.47 20.81
CA ARG A 475 -17.51 -10.87 22.19
C ARG A 475 -16.28 -11.23 23.01
N LYS A 476 -15.99 -12.52 23.14
CA LYS A 476 -14.80 -13.04 23.82
C LYS A 476 -13.77 -13.61 22.84
N GLY A 477 -14.15 -13.85 21.60
CA GLY A 477 -13.38 -14.59 20.59
C GLY A 477 -12.41 -13.74 19.77
N TYR A 478 -11.99 -12.57 20.26
CA TYR A 478 -11.00 -11.75 19.54
C TYR A 478 -9.57 -12.20 19.86
N GLN A 479 -9.15 -13.35 19.33
CA GLN A 479 -7.84 -13.94 19.67
C GLN A 479 -6.67 -13.00 19.36
N ALA A 480 -6.69 -12.33 18.20
CA ALA A 480 -5.67 -11.36 17.84
C ALA A 480 -5.52 -10.20 18.84
N ALA A 481 -6.56 -9.87 19.62
CA ALA A 481 -6.44 -8.90 20.71
C ALA A 481 -5.80 -9.53 21.96
N VAL A 482 -6.11 -10.79 22.27
CA VAL A 482 -5.50 -11.54 23.37
C VAL A 482 -4.00 -11.76 23.13
N ASP A 483 -3.60 -12.11 21.91
CA ASP A 483 -2.19 -12.35 21.55
C ASP A 483 -1.31 -11.10 21.69
N LEU A 484 -1.90 -9.89 21.58
CA LEU A 484 -1.17 -8.63 21.75
C LEU A 484 -0.71 -8.38 23.18
N ILE A 485 -1.35 -9.01 24.17
CA ILE A 485 -1.06 -8.83 25.59
C ILE A 485 0.42 -9.14 25.88
N GLU A 486 0.97 -10.19 25.26
CA GLU A 486 2.34 -10.65 25.49
C GLU A 486 3.40 -9.79 24.77
N HIS A 487 3.02 -9.09 23.70
CA HIS A 487 3.96 -8.43 22.79
C HIS A 487 4.14 -6.94 23.09
N GLN A 488 3.06 -6.24 23.47
CA GLN A 488 3.06 -4.79 23.68
C GLN A 488 2.03 -4.38 24.76
N PRO A 489 2.23 -4.77 26.04
CA PRO A 489 1.23 -4.52 27.08
C PRO A 489 1.01 -3.03 27.30
N LEU A 490 -0.23 -2.57 27.14
CA LEU A 490 -0.66 -1.22 27.52
C LEU A 490 -1.31 -1.24 28.89
N SER A 491 -1.02 -0.22 29.71
CA SER A 491 -1.78 0.03 30.92
C SER A 491 -3.22 0.47 30.58
N PHE A 492 -4.17 0.24 31.48
CA PHE A 492 -5.55 0.68 31.27
C PHE A 492 -5.64 2.20 31.06
N SER A 493 -4.81 2.97 31.76
CA SER A 493 -4.65 4.41 31.55
C SER A 493 -4.26 4.78 30.12
N GLU A 494 -3.37 4.01 29.48
CA GLU A 494 -3.01 4.21 28.08
C GLU A 494 -4.14 3.83 27.14
N VAL A 495 -4.87 2.75 27.41
CA VAL A 495 -6.06 2.37 26.65
C VAL A 495 -7.12 3.46 26.69
N ILE A 496 -7.43 4.02 27.88
CA ILE A 496 -8.39 5.13 28.04
C ILE A 496 -7.96 6.40 27.29
N GLU A 497 -6.66 6.62 27.10
CA GLU A 497 -6.09 7.78 26.40
C GLU A 497 -6.07 7.65 24.87
N THR A 498 -6.57 6.54 24.33
CA THR A 498 -6.59 6.28 22.88
C THR A 498 -7.32 7.39 22.11
N THR A 499 -6.74 7.73 20.96
CA THR A 499 -7.23 8.70 19.98
C THR A 499 -7.15 8.11 18.58
N TYR A 500 -7.80 8.76 17.60
CA TYR A 500 -7.69 8.36 16.19
C TYR A 500 -6.31 8.64 15.56
N ASP A 501 -5.39 9.27 16.30
CA ASP A 501 -3.99 9.47 15.87
C ASP A 501 -3.10 8.26 16.24
N ASP A 502 -3.62 7.32 17.05
CA ASP A 502 -2.93 6.09 17.44
C ASP A 502 -3.01 5.00 16.35
N ASP A 503 -2.28 3.91 16.53
CA ASP A 503 -2.28 2.78 15.60
C ASP A 503 -3.53 1.90 15.69
N VAL A 504 -3.72 1.06 14.67
CA VAL A 504 -4.86 0.13 14.56
C VAL A 504 -4.95 -0.83 15.75
N ASN A 505 -3.84 -1.33 16.28
CA ASN A 505 -3.88 -2.23 17.45
C ASN A 505 -4.38 -1.48 18.69
N ARG A 506 -3.85 -0.26 18.92
CA ARG A 506 -4.28 0.55 20.05
C ARG A 506 -5.75 0.96 19.96
N ILE A 507 -6.20 1.38 18.78
CA ILE A 507 -7.58 1.82 18.53
C ILE A 507 -8.58 0.67 18.74
N TYR A 508 -8.38 -0.44 18.02
CA TYR A 508 -9.39 -1.49 17.91
C TYR A 508 -9.19 -2.62 18.92
N ARG A 509 -7.99 -3.22 18.97
CA ARG A 509 -7.74 -4.42 19.79
C ARG A 509 -7.56 -4.10 21.27
N TRP A 510 -6.77 -3.08 21.60
CA TRP A 510 -6.64 -2.59 22.98
C TRP A 510 -7.93 -1.89 23.45
N GLY A 511 -8.61 -1.17 22.56
CA GLY A 511 -9.96 -0.66 22.81
C GLY A 511 -10.91 -1.78 23.22
N TYR A 512 -10.96 -2.88 22.45
CA TYR A 512 -11.74 -4.08 22.75
C TYR A 512 -11.41 -4.67 24.13
N LEU A 513 -10.13 -4.86 24.45
CA LEU A 513 -9.72 -5.39 25.76
C LEU A 513 -10.17 -4.48 26.91
N GLY A 514 -10.03 -3.16 26.75
CA GLY A 514 -10.48 -2.19 27.74
C GLY A 514 -12.00 -2.20 27.94
N VAL A 515 -12.77 -2.31 26.85
CA VAL A 515 -14.24 -2.42 26.90
C VAL A 515 -14.68 -3.73 27.54
N ARG A 516 -14.10 -4.86 27.11
CA ARG A 516 -14.40 -6.18 27.67
C ARG A 516 -14.14 -6.22 29.17
N PHE A 517 -12.97 -5.74 29.61
CA PHE A 517 -12.64 -5.62 31.03
C PHE A 517 -13.69 -4.81 31.81
N MET A 518 -14.07 -3.63 31.31
CA MET A 518 -15.06 -2.78 31.96
C MET A 518 -16.46 -3.39 32.01
N LEU A 519 -16.86 -4.15 30.99
CA LEU A 519 -18.16 -4.82 30.94
C LEU A 519 -18.20 -6.08 31.81
N GLU A 520 -17.12 -6.85 31.87
CA GLU A 520 -17.03 -8.08 32.65
C GLU A 520 -16.80 -7.81 34.15
N GLU A 521 -15.79 -7.02 34.49
CA GLU A 521 -15.35 -6.82 35.88
C GLU A 521 -16.00 -5.59 36.54
N HIS A 522 -16.37 -4.58 35.74
CA HIS A 522 -16.84 -3.29 36.26
C HIS A 522 -18.17 -2.77 35.66
N PRO A 523 -19.21 -3.61 35.48
CA PRO A 523 -20.44 -3.21 34.78
C PRO A 523 -21.17 -2.04 35.44
N GLN A 524 -21.06 -1.85 36.76
CA GLN A 524 -21.64 -0.70 37.47
C GLN A 524 -20.90 0.62 37.21
N HIS A 525 -19.60 0.56 36.93
CA HIS A 525 -18.83 1.74 36.52
C HIS A 525 -19.13 2.07 35.06
N MET A 526 -19.21 1.05 34.20
CA MET A 526 -19.58 1.24 32.79
C MET A 526 -21.00 1.84 32.66
N ALA A 527 -21.98 1.34 33.43
CA ALA A 527 -23.33 1.90 33.44
C ALA A 527 -23.37 3.40 33.82
N ARG A 528 -22.50 3.86 34.73
CA ARG A 528 -22.41 5.28 35.13
C ARG A 528 -21.75 6.16 34.07
N LEU A 529 -20.74 5.62 33.37
CA LEU A 529 -20.17 6.27 32.20
C LEU A 529 -21.27 6.45 31.13
N LEU A 530 -21.98 5.37 30.76
CA LEU A 530 -23.07 5.43 29.78
C LEU A 530 -24.20 6.37 30.20
N GLU A 531 -24.57 6.45 31.47
CA GLU A 531 -25.54 7.44 31.97
C GLU A 531 -25.08 8.90 31.72
N SER A 532 -23.77 9.15 31.76
CA SER A 532 -23.21 10.47 31.46
C SER A 532 -23.24 10.76 29.96
N ALA A 533 -22.85 9.79 29.13
CA ALA A 533 -22.90 9.91 27.66
C ALA A 533 -24.34 10.11 27.14
N ARG A 534 -25.32 9.36 27.66
CA ARG A 534 -26.75 9.47 27.29
C ARG A 534 -27.36 10.84 27.60
N ARG A 535 -26.74 11.60 28.52
CA ARG A 535 -27.13 12.98 28.88
C ARG A 535 -26.28 14.05 28.19
N GLY A 536 -25.30 13.67 27.38
CA GLY A 536 -24.33 14.58 26.76
C GLY A 536 -23.33 15.17 27.74
N ASP A 537 -23.17 14.59 28.94
CA ASP A 537 -22.25 15.06 29.97
C ASP A 537 -20.84 14.50 29.75
N TYR A 538 -20.24 14.87 28.62
CA TYR A 538 -18.91 14.38 28.22
C TYR A 538 -17.76 14.90 29.08
N VAL A 539 -17.98 15.97 29.85
CA VAL A 539 -17.02 16.43 30.86
C VAL A 539 -16.94 15.37 31.97
N THR A 540 -18.08 14.99 32.52
CA THR A 540 -18.15 13.95 33.55
C THR A 540 -17.67 12.60 33.01
N TRP A 541 -18.03 12.22 31.78
CA TRP A 541 -17.50 11.01 31.12
C TRP A 541 -15.97 11.01 31.13
N SER A 542 -15.35 12.05 30.55
CA SER A 542 -13.90 12.11 30.35
C SER A 542 -13.14 12.12 31.67
N GLU A 543 -13.62 12.88 32.67
CA GLU A 543 -13.02 12.92 34.00
C GLU A 543 -13.14 11.57 34.73
N GLN A 544 -14.28 10.89 34.62
CA GLN A 544 -14.48 9.57 35.22
C GLN A 544 -13.64 8.51 34.52
N ALA A 545 -13.67 8.44 33.19
CA ALA A 545 -12.88 7.48 32.41
C ALA A 545 -11.39 7.62 32.74
N LYS A 546 -10.85 8.85 32.77
CA LYS A 546 -9.47 9.13 33.20
C LYS A 546 -9.16 8.56 34.59
N ARG A 547 -10.04 8.80 35.55
CA ARG A 547 -9.85 8.36 36.93
C ARG A 547 -9.86 6.84 37.02
N LEU A 548 -10.81 6.18 36.34
CA LEU A 548 -10.91 4.71 36.31
C LEU A 548 -9.69 4.08 35.63
N GLY A 549 -9.18 4.72 34.57
CA GLY A 549 -7.92 4.34 33.93
C GLY A 549 -6.77 4.19 34.92
N VAL A 550 -6.64 5.11 35.87
CA VAL A 550 -5.60 5.05 36.92
C VAL A 550 -5.99 4.09 38.04
N GLU A 551 -7.25 4.10 38.46
CA GLU A 551 -7.77 3.31 39.58
C GLU A 551 -7.68 1.80 39.31
N PHE A 552 -7.92 1.37 38.07
CA PHE A 552 -7.97 -0.04 37.68
C PHE A 552 -6.75 -0.52 36.88
N ASN A 553 -5.66 0.25 36.82
CA ASN A 553 -4.44 -0.18 36.11
C ASN A 553 -3.93 -1.55 36.58
N ASP A 554 -3.73 -1.72 37.88
CA ASP A 554 -3.21 -2.96 38.46
C ASP A 554 -4.21 -4.13 38.29
N GLU A 555 -5.50 -3.85 38.36
CA GLU A 555 -6.56 -4.86 38.19
C GLU A 555 -6.69 -5.30 36.72
N PHE A 556 -6.54 -4.36 35.78
CA PHE A 556 -6.51 -4.64 34.36
C PHE A 556 -5.32 -5.53 34.00
N GLU A 557 -4.12 -5.23 34.50
CA GLU A 557 -2.93 -6.06 34.29
C GLU A 557 -3.16 -7.51 34.75
N LEU A 558 -3.72 -7.70 35.95
CA LEU A 558 -4.07 -9.03 36.46
C LEU A 558 -5.18 -9.71 35.64
N TRP A 559 -6.16 -8.95 35.16
CA TRP A 559 -7.22 -9.47 34.31
C TRP A 559 -6.68 -9.92 32.95
N LEU A 560 -5.74 -9.18 32.36
CA LEU A 560 -5.08 -9.58 31.12
C LEU A 560 -4.34 -10.92 31.30
N GLU A 561 -3.60 -11.11 32.40
CA GLU A 561 -2.97 -12.40 32.72
C GLU A 561 -4.01 -13.53 32.84
N ALA A 562 -5.17 -13.25 33.45
CA ALA A 562 -6.26 -14.22 33.58
C ALA A 562 -6.88 -14.58 32.23
N VAL A 563 -7.11 -13.60 31.35
CA VAL A 563 -7.63 -13.82 30.00
C VAL A 563 -6.65 -14.64 29.16
N SER A 564 -5.35 -14.31 29.20
CA SER A 564 -4.31 -15.07 28.50
C SER A 564 -4.16 -16.51 29.03
N SER A 565 -4.47 -16.77 30.31
CA SER A 565 -4.34 -18.11 30.93
C SER A 565 -5.62 -18.96 30.84
N THR A 566 -6.81 -18.37 30.82
CA THR A 566 -8.06 -19.14 30.72
C THR A 566 -8.26 -19.78 29.35
N ASP A 567 -7.67 -19.23 28.30
CA ASP A 567 -7.64 -19.89 26.98
C ASP A 567 -6.66 -21.08 26.96
N SER A 568 -5.65 -21.09 27.83
CA SER A 568 -4.67 -22.19 27.98
C SER A 568 -5.22 -23.45 28.69
N ASP A 569 -6.25 -23.31 29.54
CA ASP A 569 -6.76 -24.38 30.41
C ASP A 569 -7.88 -25.26 29.78
N SER A 570 -8.17 -25.07 28.48
CA SER A 570 -9.12 -25.91 27.73
C SER A 570 -8.50 -27.22 27.18
N HIS A 571 -7.23 -27.51 27.49
CA HIS A 571 -6.52 -28.72 27.07
C HIS A 571 -5.89 -29.49 28.25
N ASN A 572 -6.57 -30.54 28.72
CA ASN A 572 -5.95 -31.60 29.51
C ASN A 572 -6.65 -32.94 29.24
N ASP A 573 -5.99 -33.87 28.53
CA ASP A 573 -5.64 -35.16 29.14
C ASP A 573 -4.49 -35.92 28.42
N ASP A 574 -3.69 -36.58 29.27
CA ASP A 574 -2.68 -37.62 29.08
C ASP A 574 -1.39 -37.35 28.28
N GLY A 575 -0.33 -37.06 29.05
CA GLY A 575 0.98 -36.67 28.55
C GLY A 575 1.93 -37.78 28.13
N GLU A 576 2.83 -37.39 27.21
CA GLU A 576 4.24 -37.80 27.21
C GLU A 576 5.12 -36.59 26.82
N LYS A 577 5.81 -36.03 27.84
CA LYS A 577 6.95 -35.10 27.77
C LYS A 577 6.87 -33.97 26.73
N GLU A 578 6.30 -32.85 27.17
CA GLU A 578 6.40 -31.53 26.56
C GLU A 578 7.86 -31.08 26.40
N GLN A 579 8.23 -30.81 25.15
CA GLN A 579 9.06 -29.67 24.83
C GLN A 579 8.10 -28.49 24.64
N SER A 580 8.39 -27.40 25.35
CA SER A 580 7.64 -26.14 25.35
C SER A 580 7.35 -25.64 23.92
N PRO A 581 6.13 -25.19 23.59
CA PRO A 581 5.91 -24.39 22.39
C PRO A 581 6.35 -22.95 22.66
N GLN A 582 7.21 -22.45 21.79
CA GLN A 582 7.68 -21.08 21.70
C GLN A 582 6.79 -20.28 20.72
N ASP A 583 6.79 -18.95 20.94
CA ASP A 583 6.72 -17.87 19.95
C ASP A 583 5.36 -17.49 19.31
N SER A 584 5.11 -16.17 19.36
CA SER A 584 4.46 -15.31 18.35
C SER A 584 4.11 -16.09 17.09
N ALA A 585 2.84 -16.22 16.68
CA ALA A 585 2.40 -17.01 15.50
C ALA A 585 3.52 -17.14 14.45
N GLU A 586 4.35 -18.17 14.64
CA GLU A 586 5.67 -18.18 14.02
C GLU A 586 5.37 -18.52 12.58
N ILE A 587 5.72 -17.66 11.63
CA ILE A 587 5.45 -17.99 10.23
C ILE A 587 6.36 -19.15 9.88
N VAL A 588 5.81 -20.36 9.91
CA VAL A 588 6.59 -21.59 9.83
C VAL A 588 6.98 -21.84 8.37
N SER A 589 8.21 -22.27 8.12
CA SER A 589 8.59 -22.76 6.80
C SER A 589 7.86 -24.07 6.51
N PHE A 590 7.05 -24.08 5.45
CA PHE A 590 6.37 -25.27 4.94
C PHE A 590 7.14 -25.80 3.73
N ALA A 591 7.50 -27.08 3.76
CA ALA A 591 8.25 -27.67 2.65
C ALA A 591 7.39 -27.79 1.39
N ALA A 592 8.00 -27.70 0.22
CA ALA A 592 7.35 -28.03 -1.05
C ALA A 592 7.15 -29.55 -1.18
N ASN A 593 6.06 -30.00 -1.83
CA ASN A 593 5.68 -31.42 -1.92
C ASN A 593 5.49 -32.09 -0.55
N HIS A 594 4.94 -31.33 0.39
CA HIS A 594 4.72 -31.76 1.77
C HIS A 594 3.25 -31.75 2.11
N SER A 595 2.86 -32.57 3.08
CA SER A 595 1.51 -32.59 3.61
C SER A 595 1.56 -32.72 5.13
N GLN A 596 0.79 -31.88 5.81
CA GLN A 596 0.72 -31.82 7.26
C GLN A 596 -0.73 -31.59 7.68
N ILE A 597 -1.11 -32.19 8.80
CA ILE A 597 -2.43 -31.99 9.40
C ILE A 597 -2.31 -30.86 10.41
N PHE A 598 -3.26 -29.94 10.35
CA PHE A 598 -3.46 -28.86 11.28
C PHE A 598 -4.78 -29.08 12.02
N ASN A 599 -4.82 -28.61 13.25
CA ASN A 599 -6.04 -28.37 14.01
C ASN A 599 -6.05 -26.89 14.36
N ALA A 600 -7.24 -26.32 14.46
CA ALA A 600 -7.42 -24.94 14.83
C ALA A 600 -8.83 -24.75 15.40
N ASN A 601 -8.94 -23.99 16.48
CA ASN A 601 -10.23 -23.54 16.96
C ASN A 601 -10.83 -22.52 15.98
N ALA A 602 -12.13 -22.27 16.05
CA ALA A 602 -12.77 -21.28 15.20
C ALA A 602 -12.07 -19.92 15.35
N TYR A 603 -11.74 -19.30 14.22
CA TYR A 603 -11.02 -18.03 14.06
C TYR A 603 -9.53 -18.02 14.39
N GLU A 604 -8.92 -19.19 14.65
CA GLU A 604 -7.47 -19.33 14.72
C GLU A 604 -6.83 -19.37 13.32
N GLU A 605 -5.63 -18.79 13.21
CA GLU A 605 -4.88 -18.67 11.96
C GLU A 605 -3.51 -19.36 12.10
N HIS A 606 -3.21 -20.27 11.17
CA HIS A 606 -1.87 -20.84 11.01
C HIS A 606 -1.17 -20.17 9.84
N LEU A 607 -0.09 -19.44 10.15
CA LEU A 607 0.73 -18.78 9.15
C LEU A 607 1.91 -19.66 8.76
N PHE A 608 2.10 -19.85 7.46
CA PHE A 608 3.25 -20.57 6.93
C PHE A 608 3.73 -19.97 5.62
N TYR A 609 4.96 -20.28 5.21
CA TYR A 609 5.49 -19.85 3.92
C TYR A 609 6.18 -21.00 3.19
N ILE A 610 6.15 -20.93 1.85
CA ILE A 610 6.85 -21.86 0.97
C ILE A 610 7.80 -21.05 0.08
N ASP A 611 9.08 -21.37 0.13
CA ASP A 611 10.09 -20.79 -0.77
C ASP A 611 10.11 -21.58 -2.09
N ILE A 612 9.76 -20.90 -3.19
CA ILE A 612 9.70 -21.48 -4.52
C ILE A 612 10.99 -21.16 -5.31
N PRO A 613 11.76 -22.17 -5.74
CA PRO A 613 12.92 -21.99 -6.59
C PRO A 613 12.52 -21.78 -8.05
N ALA A 614 13.46 -21.33 -8.88
CA ALA A 614 13.22 -20.96 -10.28
C ALA A 614 12.84 -22.12 -11.23
N GLU A 615 12.85 -23.37 -10.75
CA GLU A 615 12.71 -24.60 -11.55
C GLU A 615 11.30 -25.24 -11.39
N VAL A 616 10.37 -24.51 -10.78
CA VAL A 616 8.99 -24.97 -10.54
C VAL A 616 8.10 -24.53 -11.70
N THR A 617 7.42 -25.47 -12.36
CA THR A 617 6.50 -25.20 -13.48
C THR A 617 5.04 -25.17 -13.04
N GLU A 618 4.72 -25.87 -11.95
CA GLU A 618 3.41 -25.88 -11.32
C GLU A 618 3.60 -25.77 -9.80
N PHE A 619 2.84 -24.89 -9.15
CA PHE A 619 2.82 -24.78 -7.70
C PHE A 619 1.38 -24.60 -7.23
N SER A 620 0.95 -25.45 -6.30
CA SER A 620 -0.33 -25.31 -5.64
C SER A 620 -0.27 -25.70 -4.17
N VAL A 621 -1.21 -25.16 -3.40
CA VAL A 621 -1.44 -25.52 -2.01
C VAL A 621 -2.91 -25.82 -1.86
N SER A 622 -3.24 -27.01 -1.37
CA SER A 622 -4.61 -27.46 -1.18
C SER A 622 -4.85 -27.88 0.26
N ILE A 623 -6.08 -27.71 0.74
CA ILE A 623 -6.54 -28.21 2.02
C ILE A 623 -7.68 -29.22 1.84
N GLU A 624 -7.71 -30.23 2.70
CA GLU A 624 -8.78 -31.24 2.78
C GLU A 624 -8.98 -31.65 4.24
N GLY A 625 -10.19 -31.59 4.78
CA GLY A 625 -10.44 -31.99 6.16
C GLY A 625 -11.86 -31.75 6.66
N ASP A 626 -12.01 -31.81 7.98
CA ASP A 626 -13.23 -31.46 8.69
C ASP A 626 -13.27 -29.96 9.06
N GLY A 627 -14.39 -29.51 9.61
CA GLY A 627 -14.63 -28.09 9.93
C GLY A 627 -14.70 -27.20 8.69
N ASP A 628 -14.42 -25.92 8.88
CA ASP A 628 -14.44 -24.90 7.84
C ASP A 628 -13.14 -24.10 7.93
N ALA A 629 -12.17 -24.47 7.10
CA ALA A 629 -10.85 -23.86 7.05
C ALA A 629 -10.65 -23.19 5.71
N ASP A 630 -10.21 -21.94 5.74
CA ASP A 630 -9.96 -21.11 4.57
C ASP A 630 -8.46 -20.95 4.36
N LEU A 631 -8.04 -21.05 3.10
CA LEU A 631 -6.68 -20.84 2.65
C LEU A 631 -6.55 -19.49 1.94
N TYR A 632 -5.61 -18.69 2.41
CA TYR A 632 -5.24 -17.39 1.83
C TYR A 632 -3.77 -17.39 1.46
N ALA A 633 -3.39 -16.63 0.42
CA ALA A 633 -2.01 -16.58 -0.06
C ALA A 633 -1.58 -15.17 -0.51
N SER A 634 -0.29 -14.88 -0.34
CA SER A 634 0.37 -13.64 -0.74
C SER A 634 1.81 -13.90 -1.18
N TYR A 635 2.25 -13.23 -2.24
CA TYR A 635 3.63 -13.25 -2.70
C TYR A 635 4.43 -12.11 -2.07
N GLN A 636 5.53 -12.45 -1.39
CA GLN A 636 6.47 -11.53 -0.70
C GLN A 636 5.89 -10.66 0.42
N SER A 637 4.62 -10.85 0.77
CA SER A 637 3.99 -10.26 1.95
C SER A 637 3.26 -11.36 2.73
N VAL A 638 3.13 -11.21 4.05
CA VAL A 638 2.37 -12.15 4.86
C VAL A 638 0.92 -12.14 4.41
N ALA A 639 0.32 -13.32 4.28
CA ALA A 639 -1.11 -13.44 4.01
C ALA A 639 -1.84 -13.54 5.35
N HIS A 640 -2.92 -12.78 5.49
CA HIS A 640 -3.89 -12.91 6.57
C HIS A 640 -5.28 -13.07 5.97
N TYR A 641 -6.25 -13.58 6.73
CA TYR A 641 -7.65 -13.64 6.27
C TYR A 641 -8.22 -12.25 5.89
N TYR A 642 -7.66 -11.17 6.44
CA TYR A 642 -8.04 -9.77 6.16
C TYR A 642 -7.08 -9.04 5.21
N GLU A 643 -5.96 -9.67 4.82
CA GLU A 643 -4.95 -9.07 3.95
C GLU A 643 -4.23 -10.15 3.13
N TYR A 644 -4.72 -10.40 1.91
CA TYR A 644 -4.19 -11.43 1.02
C TYR A 644 -4.26 -11.02 -0.46
N GLN A 645 -3.50 -11.70 -1.32
CA GLN A 645 -3.51 -11.47 -2.76
C GLN A 645 -4.37 -12.49 -3.52
N LEU A 646 -4.40 -13.74 -3.05
CA LEU A 646 -5.08 -14.86 -3.68
C LEU A 646 -5.78 -15.69 -2.60
N SER A 647 -6.95 -16.22 -2.91
CA SER A 647 -7.64 -17.22 -2.09
C SER A 647 -8.62 -17.99 -2.97
N ASP A 648 -8.96 -19.20 -2.55
CA ASP A 648 -10.01 -20.05 -3.13
C ASP A 648 -11.01 -20.44 -2.03
N PHE A 649 -11.24 -19.54 -1.07
CA PHE A 649 -11.99 -19.89 0.12
C PHE A 649 -13.44 -20.26 -0.22
N GLN A 650 -13.92 -21.36 0.32
CA GLN A 650 -15.27 -21.86 0.17
C GLN A 650 -15.68 -22.61 1.42
N ARG A 651 -16.99 -22.73 1.64
CA ARG A 651 -17.49 -23.40 2.84
C ARG A 651 -17.02 -24.86 2.94
N GLY A 652 -16.30 -25.15 4.01
CA GLY A 652 -15.69 -26.45 4.32
C GLY A 652 -14.23 -26.51 3.89
N SER A 653 -13.45 -27.37 4.54
CA SER A 653 -11.99 -27.38 4.38
C SER A 653 -11.45 -28.07 3.11
N GLU A 654 -12.11 -27.92 1.95
CA GLU A 654 -11.70 -28.52 0.65
C GLU A 654 -11.29 -27.45 -0.37
N GLU A 655 -10.14 -26.79 -0.24
CA GLU A 655 -9.76 -25.64 -1.08
C GLU A 655 -8.44 -25.84 -1.81
N SER A 656 -8.20 -25.13 -2.92
CA SER A 656 -6.93 -25.23 -3.64
C SER A 656 -6.52 -23.91 -4.30
N ILE A 657 -5.38 -23.35 -3.88
CA ILE A 657 -4.76 -22.22 -4.55
C ILE A 657 -3.72 -22.75 -5.54
N ASP A 658 -3.98 -22.57 -6.85
CA ASP A 658 -3.03 -22.79 -7.93
C ASP A 658 -2.34 -21.47 -8.31
N ILE A 659 -1.01 -21.43 -8.28
CA ILE A 659 -0.23 -20.24 -8.67
C ILE A 659 0.01 -20.28 -10.19
N GLU A 660 -0.37 -19.21 -10.88
CA GLU A 660 -0.17 -19.12 -12.33
C GLU A 660 1.32 -19.00 -12.71
N PRO A 661 1.81 -19.78 -13.69
CA PRO A 661 3.17 -19.65 -14.19
C PRO A 661 3.33 -18.38 -15.03
N GLN A 662 4.55 -17.83 -15.00
CA GLN A 662 4.94 -16.73 -15.87
C GLN A 662 4.93 -17.17 -17.35
N PRO A 663 4.99 -16.23 -18.32
CA PRO A 663 5.02 -16.58 -19.75
C PRO A 663 6.15 -17.52 -20.20
N ASN A 664 7.20 -17.69 -19.38
CA ASN A 664 8.30 -18.63 -19.60
C ASN A 664 7.99 -20.08 -19.16
N GLY A 665 6.78 -20.33 -18.63
CA GLY A 665 6.33 -21.64 -18.16
C GLY A 665 6.72 -21.98 -16.71
N TYR A 666 7.31 -21.06 -15.95
CA TYR A 666 7.75 -21.29 -14.57
C TYR A 666 7.05 -20.36 -13.58
N ILE A 667 6.80 -20.86 -12.37
CA ILE A 667 6.29 -20.09 -11.23
C ILE A 667 7.32 -19.03 -10.81
N THR A 668 6.86 -17.84 -10.46
CA THR A 668 7.75 -16.75 -10.00
C THR A 668 8.53 -17.19 -8.76
N PRO A 669 9.88 -17.25 -8.81
CA PRO A 669 10.66 -17.67 -7.65
C PRO A 669 10.61 -16.62 -6.55
N GLY A 670 10.51 -17.09 -5.31
CA GLY A 670 10.39 -16.25 -4.14
C GLY A 670 9.55 -16.91 -3.05
N ARG A 671 9.25 -16.14 -2.02
CA ARG A 671 8.50 -16.62 -0.86
C ARG A 671 7.02 -16.34 -1.04
N TYR A 672 6.21 -17.40 -0.92
CA TYR A 672 4.76 -17.33 -0.87
C TYR A 672 4.33 -17.60 0.56
N TYR A 673 3.61 -16.66 1.15
CA TYR A 673 3.01 -16.78 2.47
C TYR A 673 1.59 -17.26 2.33
N PHE A 674 1.17 -18.09 3.27
CA PHE A 674 -0.16 -18.65 3.35
C PHE A 674 -0.71 -18.47 4.76
N SER A 675 -2.01 -18.24 4.83
CA SER A 675 -2.80 -18.28 6.05
C SER A 675 -3.82 -19.40 5.90
N LEU A 676 -3.79 -20.36 6.84
CA LEU A 676 -4.87 -21.32 7.03
C LEU A 676 -5.71 -20.84 8.22
N THR A 677 -6.87 -20.28 7.94
CA THR A 677 -7.75 -19.69 8.97
C THR A 677 -8.96 -20.56 9.17
N ALA A 678 -9.24 -20.95 10.41
CA ALA A 678 -10.49 -21.61 10.76
C ALA A 678 -11.65 -20.61 10.75
N ARG A 679 -12.68 -20.81 9.92
CA ARG A 679 -13.99 -20.16 10.06
C ARG A 679 -14.86 -20.89 11.08
N GLU A 680 -14.79 -22.22 11.07
CA GLU A 680 -15.27 -23.10 12.12
C GLU A 680 -14.11 -23.97 12.60
N SER A 681 -14.14 -24.37 13.87
CA SER A 681 -13.08 -25.22 14.44
C SER A 681 -12.90 -26.50 13.62
N PHE A 682 -11.67 -26.89 13.37
CA PHE A 682 -11.32 -28.14 12.71
C PHE A 682 -10.25 -28.90 13.47
N GLU A 683 -10.35 -30.22 13.49
CA GLU A 683 -9.42 -31.09 14.21
C GLU A 683 -8.40 -31.74 13.26
N SER A 684 -8.73 -31.81 11.96
CA SER A 684 -7.96 -32.57 10.99
C SER A 684 -8.01 -32.01 9.57
N VAL A 685 -7.50 -30.78 9.39
CA VAL A 685 -7.31 -30.20 8.05
C VAL A 685 -5.91 -30.46 7.55
N ARG A 686 -5.84 -31.20 6.45
CA ARG A 686 -4.59 -31.53 5.77
C ARG A 686 -4.23 -30.46 4.76
N VAL A 687 -3.23 -29.65 5.06
CA VAL A 687 -2.56 -28.81 4.06
C VAL A 687 -1.61 -29.67 3.25
N THR A 688 -1.66 -29.54 1.93
CA THR A 688 -0.78 -30.22 0.99
C THR A 688 -0.22 -29.22 -0.01
N SER A 689 1.09 -29.01 0.01
CA SER A 689 1.79 -28.29 -1.04
C SER A 689 2.19 -29.26 -2.15
N LYS A 690 1.99 -28.86 -3.41
CA LYS A 690 2.45 -29.60 -4.59
C LYS A 690 3.26 -28.67 -5.46
N THR A 691 4.47 -29.10 -5.78
CA THR A 691 5.28 -28.45 -6.81
C THR A 691 5.69 -29.49 -7.84
N VAL A 692 5.44 -29.18 -9.11
CA VAL A 692 6.08 -29.91 -10.20
C VAL A 692 7.34 -29.14 -10.53
N THR A 693 8.47 -29.73 -10.16
CA THR A 693 9.76 -29.28 -10.66
C THR A 693 10.02 -30.00 -11.96
N GLN A 694 10.09 -29.23 -13.04
CA GLN A 694 10.78 -29.71 -14.21
C GLN A 694 12.18 -29.13 -14.11
N SER A 695 13.15 -29.96 -13.70
CA SER A 695 14.53 -29.60 -13.96
C SER A 695 14.60 -29.31 -15.47
N PRO A 696 15.11 -28.14 -15.91
CA PRO A 696 15.45 -27.99 -17.31
C PRO A 696 16.27 -29.22 -17.64
N THR A 697 15.99 -29.88 -18.76
CA THR A 697 16.82 -31.00 -19.20
C THR A 697 18.16 -30.38 -19.57
N VAL A 698 18.99 -30.12 -18.55
CA VAL A 698 20.34 -29.61 -18.71
C VAL A 698 21.13 -30.84 -19.12
N GLU A 699 21.14 -31.08 -20.42
CA GLU A 699 22.20 -31.85 -21.03
C GLU A 699 23.52 -31.21 -20.52
N GLN A 700 24.32 -31.97 -19.77
CA GLN A 700 25.49 -31.43 -19.08
C GLN A 700 26.49 -30.91 -20.11
N ASP A 701 27.08 -29.73 -19.90
CA ASP A 701 28.08 -29.22 -20.83
C ASP A 701 29.29 -30.16 -20.92
N GLU A 702 29.68 -30.49 -22.14
CA GLU A 702 30.95 -31.16 -22.38
C GLU A 702 32.08 -30.11 -22.25
N LEU A 703 32.68 -29.98 -21.07
CA LEU A 703 33.70 -28.96 -20.81
C LEU A 703 35.10 -29.30 -21.35
N THR A 704 35.26 -30.42 -22.05
CA THR A 704 36.53 -30.72 -22.74
C THR A 704 36.74 -29.71 -23.87
N PRO A 705 37.84 -28.92 -23.88
CA PRO A 705 38.06 -27.92 -24.90
C PRO A 705 38.17 -28.53 -26.29
N LYS A 706 37.44 -27.95 -27.26
CA LYS A 706 37.60 -28.31 -28.68
C LYS A 706 38.57 -27.36 -29.36
N LEU A 707 39.42 -27.88 -30.25
CA LEU A 707 40.25 -27.02 -31.08
C LEU A 707 39.54 -26.74 -32.40
N MET A 708 39.45 -25.46 -32.79
CA MET A 708 38.97 -25.06 -34.10
C MET A 708 40.15 -24.71 -35.04
N PRO A 709 40.10 -25.12 -36.31
CA PRO A 709 41.02 -24.63 -37.33
C PRO A 709 40.68 -23.18 -37.70
N ALA A 710 41.69 -22.44 -38.19
CA ALA A 710 41.43 -21.16 -38.84
C ALA A 710 40.76 -21.39 -40.21
N ASN A 711 39.78 -20.55 -40.56
CA ASN A 711 39.01 -20.59 -41.82
C ASN A 711 38.11 -21.82 -42.01
N GLU A 712 37.77 -22.54 -40.94
CA GLU A 712 36.79 -23.63 -40.98
C GLU A 712 35.73 -23.44 -39.90
N PRO A 713 34.44 -23.70 -40.18
CA PRO A 713 33.40 -23.59 -39.18
C PRO A 713 33.47 -24.75 -38.18
N LEU A 714 33.30 -24.45 -36.89
CA LEU A 714 33.16 -25.43 -35.83
C LEU A 714 31.78 -25.30 -35.18
N ARG A 715 31.00 -26.38 -35.25
CA ARG A 715 29.70 -26.46 -34.56
C ARG A 715 29.87 -27.01 -33.16
N VAL A 716 29.28 -26.33 -32.20
CA VAL A 716 29.25 -26.75 -30.80
C VAL A 716 27.87 -26.53 -30.21
N LYS A 717 27.44 -27.47 -29.40
CA LYS A 717 26.31 -27.28 -28.49
C LYS A 717 26.81 -26.68 -27.20
N VAL A 718 26.16 -25.60 -26.75
CA VAL A 718 26.47 -24.88 -25.52
C VAL A 718 25.23 -24.88 -24.66
N ASN A 719 25.24 -25.58 -23.52
CA ASN A 719 24.08 -25.60 -22.62
C ASN A 719 24.22 -24.50 -21.56
N LYS A 720 25.39 -24.32 -20.96
CA LYS A 720 25.76 -23.14 -20.14
C LYS A 720 27.15 -22.61 -20.45
N THR A 721 28.14 -23.48 -20.66
CA THR A 721 29.53 -23.11 -20.93
C THR A 721 30.21 -24.10 -21.87
N ARG A 722 30.96 -23.61 -22.87
CA ARG A 722 31.80 -24.44 -23.74
C ARG A 722 33.14 -23.77 -24.03
N TYR A 723 34.20 -24.57 -24.04
CA TYR A 723 35.55 -24.10 -24.30
C TYR A 723 36.01 -24.48 -25.71
N VAL A 724 36.46 -23.48 -26.48
CA VAL A 724 37.04 -23.66 -27.82
C VAL A 724 38.38 -22.95 -27.90
N GLY A 725 39.44 -23.64 -28.34
CA GLY A 725 40.75 -23.03 -28.57
C GLY A 725 41.05 -22.91 -30.07
N MET A 726 41.79 -21.88 -30.47
CA MET A 726 42.33 -21.76 -31.82
C MET A 726 43.81 -21.40 -31.75
N TYR A 727 44.65 -22.03 -32.58
CA TYR A 727 46.06 -21.64 -32.68
C TYR A 727 46.23 -20.55 -33.75
N VAL A 728 46.89 -19.46 -33.38
CA VAL A 728 47.22 -18.34 -34.26
C VAL A 728 48.71 -18.40 -34.59
N GLU A 729 49.06 -18.60 -35.85
CA GLU A 729 50.44 -18.92 -36.26
C GLU A 729 51.41 -17.73 -36.27
N ARG A 730 50.89 -16.50 -36.31
CA ARG A 730 51.67 -15.27 -36.42
C ARG A 730 50.89 -14.07 -35.87
N PRO A 731 51.54 -12.93 -35.58
CA PRO A 731 50.82 -11.74 -35.16
C PRO A 731 49.76 -11.34 -36.20
N ALA A 732 48.50 -11.28 -35.80
CA ALA A 732 47.37 -11.06 -36.69
C ALA A 732 46.12 -10.61 -35.93
N THR A 733 45.22 -9.94 -36.65
CA THR A 733 43.89 -9.57 -36.18
C THR A 733 42.94 -10.76 -36.38
N VAL A 734 42.53 -11.41 -35.29
CA VAL A 734 41.53 -12.48 -35.33
C VAL A 734 40.14 -11.87 -35.42
N ARG A 735 39.34 -12.40 -36.34
CA ARG A 735 37.92 -12.10 -36.51
C ARG A 735 37.13 -13.38 -36.31
N LEU A 736 36.25 -13.39 -35.33
CA LEU A 736 35.40 -14.51 -34.95
C LEU A 736 33.93 -14.14 -35.18
N TRP A 737 33.21 -15.01 -35.88
CA TRP A 737 31.76 -14.98 -36.01
C TRP A 737 31.19 -16.17 -35.26
N ILE A 738 30.08 -15.94 -34.59
CA ILE A 738 29.26 -16.96 -33.96
C ILE A 738 27.87 -16.81 -34.57
N ASN A 739 27.31 -17.91 -35.05
CA ASN A 739 25.95 -17.89 -35.58
C ASN A 739 25.11 -18.93 -34.85
N ALA A 740 23.91 -18.53 -34.43
CA ALA A 740 22.90 -19.43 -33.90
C ALA A 740 22.46 -20.42 -34.99
N LEU A 741 22.37 -21.70 -34.66
CA LEU A 741 21.83 -22.73 -35.55
C LEU A 741 20.41 -23.15 -35.19
N ASP A 742 19.92 -22.78 -33.99
CA ASP A 742 18.58 -23.13 -33.52
C ASP A 742 17.48 -22.23 -34.11
N GLU A 743 16.26 -22.79 -34.27
CA GLU A 743 15.09 -22.08 -34.80
C GLU A 743 14.60 -20.94 -33.87
N THR A 744 14.76 -21.11 -32.56
CA THR A 744 14.59 -20.07 -31.54
C THR A 744 15.96 -19.71 -30.97
N PRO A 745 16.48 -18.49 -31.21
CA PRO A 745 17.85 -18.14 -30.85
C PRO A 745 18.04 -18.10 -29.33
N SER A 746 18.95 -18.92 -28.80
CA SER A 746 19.50 -18.76 -27.44
C SER A 746 20.43 -17.53 -27.37
N ASN A 747 20.79 -17.08 -26.16
CA ASN A 747 21.88 -16.12 -25.97
C ASN A 747 23.15 -16.81 -25.48
N VAL A 748 24.11 -16.99 -26.38
CA VAL A 748 25.44 -17.55 -26.08
C VAL A 748 26.45 -16.46 -26.40
N ASP A 749 27.03 -15.89 -25.35
CA ASP A 749 28.07 -14.87 -25.45
C ASP A 749 29.45 -15.54 -25.53
N VAL A 750 30.43 -14.91 -26.19
CA VAL A 750 31.83 -15.39 -26.20
C VAL A 750 32.78 -14.46 -25.47
N PHE A 751 33.59 -15.05 -24.61
CA PHE A 751 34.68 -14.40 -23.90
C PHE A 751 36.01 -14.96 -24.39
N ILE A 752 36.93 -14.08 -24.75
CA ILE A 752 38.24 -14.41 -25.32
C ILE A 752 39.33 -14.14 -24.30
N GLY A 753 40.16 -15.16 -24.06
CA GLY A 753 41.43 -15.02 -23.35
C GLY A 753 42.61 -15.36 -24.25
N LYS A 754 43.53 -14.43 -24.41
CA LYS A 754 44.73 -14.55 -25.27
C LYS A 754 45.80 -15.44 -24.65
N HIS A 755 45.76 -15.64 -23.32
CA HIS A 755 46.79 -16.37 -22.58
C HIS A 755 46.24 -17.47 -21.65
N SER A 756 44.96 -17.43 -21.32
CA SER A 756 44.24 -18.40 -20.49
C SER A 756 42.77 -18.47 -20.91
N TRP A 757 42.01 -19.45 -20.39
CA TRP A 757 40.55 -19.45 -20.52
C TRP A 757 39.96 -18.22 -19.83
N ALA A 758 39.05 -17.53 -20.51
CA ALA A 758 38.35 -16.37 -19.99
C ALA A 758 37.11 -16.79 -19.18
N THR A 759 36.67 -15.94 -18.26
CA THR A 759 35.35 -16.02 -17.60
C THR A 759 34.53 -14.78 -17.95
N ARG A 760 33.29 -14.71 -17.45
CA ARG A 760 32.41 -13.53 -17.62
C ARG A 760 32.98 -12.29 -16.93
N GLU A 761 33.75 -12.49 -15.86
CA GLU A 761 34.33 -11.44 -15.03
C GLU A 761 35.78 -11.12 -15.39
N ASP A 762 36.46 -11.99 -16.14
CA ASP A 762 37.88 -11.86 -16.49
C ASP A 762 38.15 -12.33 -17.93
N PHE A 763 38.30 -11.38 -18.86
CA PHE A 763 38.50 -11.64 -20.29
C PHE A 763 39.31 -10.53 -20.97
N ASP A 764 39.96 -10.84 -22.09
CA ASP A 764 40.71 -9.88 -22.90
C ASP A 764 39.84 -9.19 -23.97
N ALA A 765 38.84 -9.90 -24.49
CA ALA A 765 37.82 -9.38 -25.39
C ALA A 765 36.52 -10.20 -25.24
N ALA A 766 35.37 -9.63 -25.55
CA ALA A 766 34.09 -10.33 -25.52
C ALA A 766 33.18 -9.85 -26.65
N SER A 767 32.16 -10.64 -26.96
CA SER A 767 31.04 -10.16 -27.75
C SER A 767 30.23 -9.10 -27.00
N GLN A 768 29.51 -8.25 -27.75
CA GLN A 768 28.77 -7.11 -27.21
C GLN A 768 27.31 -7.07 -27.71
N GLN A 769 26.87 -8.09 -28.43
CA GLN A 769 25.53 -8.15 -29.00
C GLN A 769 24.68 -9.13 -28.19
N THR A 770 23.38 -8.90 -28.14
CA THR A 770 22.44 -9.83 -27.50
C THR A 770 21.96 -10.87 -28.51
N GLY A 771 22.03 -12.14 -28.13
CA GLY A 771 21.70 -13.31 -28.95
C GLY A 771 22.94 -14.00 -29.51
N SER A 772 22.86 -15.30 -29.84
CA SER A 772 24.03 -16.09 -30.27
C SER A 772 24.61 -15.75 -31.66
N ASN A 773 24.10 -14.72 -32.35
CA ASN A 773 24.65 -14.25 -33.62
C ASN A 773 25.59 -13.06 -33.35
N GLU A 774 26.87 -13.36 -33.18
CA GLU A 774 27.84 -12.40 -32.65
C GLU A 774 29.07 -12.29 -33.54
N PHE A 775 29.76 -11.15 -33.41
CA PHE A 775 31.03 -10.90 -34.06
C PHE A 775 32.01 -10.26 -33.09
N VAL A 776 33.23 -10.80 -33.03
CA VAL A 776 34.31 -10.24 -32.21
C VAL A 776 35.61 -10.15 -33.01
N GLN A 777 36.31 -9.04 -32.86
CA GLN A 777 37.63 -8.82 -33.47
C GLN A 777 38.65 -8.42 -32.41
N PHE A 778 39.82 -9.07 -32.39
CA PHE A 778 40.88 -8.77 -31.45
C PHE A 778 42.28 -9.05 -32.02
N GLU A 779 43.29 -8.33 -31.52
CA GLU A 779 44.69 -8.48 -31.95
C GLU A 779 45.43 -9.55 -31.15
N VAL A 780 46.16 -10.41 -31.86
CA VAL A 780 47.07 -11.40 -31.28
C VAL A 780 48.50 -11.00 -31.64
N GLU A 781 49.32 -10.68 -30.65
CA GLU A 781 50.63 -10.06 -30.86
C GLU A 781 51.76 -11.06 -31.14
N LYS A 782 51.56 -12.34 -30.81
CA LYS A 782 52.55 -13.42 -30.94
C LYS A 782 51.84 -14.73 -31.26
N ALA A 783 52.52 -15.63 -31.95
CA ALA A 783 51.97 -16.95 -32.25
C ALA A 783 51.63 -17.71 -30.95
N GLY A 784 50.44 -18.30 -30.88
CA GLY A 784 49.94 -18.92 -29.66
C GLY A 784 48.47 -19.35 -29.73
N TYR A 785 48.02 -20.06 -28.71
CA TYR A 785 46.60 -20.40 -28.57
C TYR A 785 45.82 -19.21 -28.03
N VAL A 786 44.67 -18.96 -28.65
CA VAL A 786 43.62 -18.09 -28.12
C VAL A 786 42.47 -18.97 -27.66
N HIS A 787 41.85 -18.59 -26.56
CA HIS A 787 40.89 -19.38 -25.81
C HIS A 787 39.54 -18.68 -25.85
N PHE A 788 38.51 -19.38 -26.29
CA PHE A 788 37.14 -18.92 -26.36
C PHE A 788 36.29 -19.66 -25.33
N THR A 789 35.69 -18.92 -24.42
CA THR A 789 34.69 -19.42 -23.48
C THR A 789 33.33 -18.93 -23.98
N LEU A 790 32.55 -19.85 -24.53
CA LEU A 790 31.14 -19.59 -24.86
C LEU A 790 30.33 -19.78 -23.60
N SER A 791 29.42 -18.84 -23.27
CA SER A 791 28.62 -18.92 -22.06
C SER A 791 27.19 -18.40 -22.26
N ALA A 792 26.21 -19.11 -21.70
CA ALA A 792 24.80 -18.72 -21.69
C ALA A 792 24.29 -18.56 -20.25
N GLU A 793 23.52 -17.51 -19.98
CA GLU A 793 23.04 -17.17 -18.61
C GLU A 793 21.96 -18.12 -18.10
N GLN A 794 21.07 -18.57 -18.98
CA GLN A 794 19.93 -19.42 -18.63
C GLN A 794 20.09 -20.80 -19.26
N GLN A 795 19.99 -20.87 -20.59
CA GLN A 795 20.22 -22.06 -21.41
C GLN A 795 20.71 -21.64 -22.80
N GLY A 796 21.83 -22.19 -23.23
CA GLY A 796 22.39 -21.96 -24.56
C GLY A 796 21.78 -22.88 -25.62
N GLY A 797 22.40 -22.89 -26.79
CA GLY A 797 21.93 -23.61 -27.97
C GLY A 797 23.07 -24.16 -28.83
N GLU A 798 22.75 -24.66 -30.02
CA GLU A 798 23.75 -24.99 -31.03
C GLU A 798 24.22 -23.74 -31.77
N VAL A 799 25.53 -23.54 -31.81
CA VAL A 799 26.17 -22.41 -32.48
C VAL A 799 27.29 -22.87 -33.40
N GLU A 800 27.50 -22.13 -34.48
CA GLU A 800 28.61 -22.30 -35.41
C GLU A 800 29.62 -21.16 -35.21
N LEU A 801 30.85 -21.51 -34.82
CA LEU A 801 31.97 -20.59 -34.73
C LEU A 801 32.76 -20.62 -36.03
N TYR A 802 33.07 -19.46 -36.60
CA TYR A 802 33.99 -19.32 -37.72
C TYR A 802 35.01 -18.22 -37.40
N ALA A 803 36.30 -18.53 -37.49
CA ALA A 803 37.35 -17.57 -37.21
C ALA A 803 38.40 -17.51 -38.34
N THR A 804 38.84 -16.29 -38.68
CA THR A 804 39.95 -16.03 -39.61
C THR A 804 40.91 -15.00 -39.03
N TYR A 805 42.18 -15.06 -39.43
CA TYR A 805 43.21 -14.07 -39.09
C TYR A 805 44.27 -13.88 -40.18
#